data_AF-A0A543I7B9-F1
#
_entry.id   AF-A0A543I7B9-F1
#
_cell.length_a   1.000
_cell.length_b   1.000
_cell.length_c   1.000
_cell.angle_alpha   90.00
_cell.angle_beta   90.00
_cell.angle_gamma   90.00
#
_symmetry.space_group_name_H-M   'P 1'
#
loop_
_entity.id
_entity.type
_entity.pdbx_description
1 polymer ?
#
loop_
_entity_poly.entity_id
_entity_poly.type
_entity_poly.pdbx_seq_one_letter_code
_entity_poly.pdbx_strand_id
1 'polypeptide(L)'
;MTAPATPRVVGASVPPKKWDERTSGADPYAGDLDPPGTLTAHVLRSPHPYARILSIDTERARRMPGVHAVITAADFPEDAVYVHSEGPHSDRRPLARDVVRFVGEEVAAVAAETAEQARAAAEAIVVRYRVPRRRPPLTMDAASGRRAVRLHRRSSGEPNVSVHDKGQWGDPEAGRSAATMSVEGTFHYPRVAHACMEPNTTLAHWHADTGVLELWTSTQAPWFVTTEVAHVLGLDPARVVCRDVAVGGGFGSKSKVCEHEALAAALSIASGRPVRLAYSREEEFAATKPRHAFRVRLRSFADGDGRLRALDARLDVDNGAYNHYGPSIMKVGVKTLGSIYAPDGVAWDARLVDTALPPGGQFRGYGGPQVAFAMESQVDELAERLGIDPIDFRVRNANRPGSTTLSGARIGSARLVECLEAVREAIGWDAKRRDRRPLRGVGVACGMHGSGSYAHGGSNRSDAAVDLFEDGRVRVRFGGADAGTGQRTILAQIAAEELGVDVDDVDVLMADGELTPFDMGAWSSRGTHMGGHAVRKAATELADTLRDLAAEKLGSGDVRLEEGRARAGQDEIPLGDLVALSPDAQDGVLSHEASYVDPRMETFGAGNPRPNVSASYTFAAHAVEVEVDPVTGQVRVLDYVAAHDIGRAVNPAMVEGQVIGGVVQGLGAALGEELLYEGGRTVNPAYINYALPRAADLPPVRVVLVEGDEEAGPYDAKSAGEMPIVPPAPAVANAVYDAIGVRIRDLPITPDKVLRALAERDAVPPRRYRLAVRPSRWWIELLRRAYPLGVHRVLHGFGTRFARRAPAREVEAVLRPVDTGEAVELTASGGTPVGGNTDLSLQRRQGLAAPRTLVRLTGVPPLRTITERGDGSLEIGAAVTLDALAAATRGNLDAVADAVESIASAQIRAVATVGGNLAQAKRCWFFRNGFDCYKRGGVTCPCYAVQGDHRFYHAAIGGHRCQAVTPSDLATVFTALDAQVVLAGPKGHRTVAIGDFYTGPGETCLRPGELVTAVRVPAAARERRCVFDKLRLWEGDFAVVSVALAARVDGGRWDDVRVVLGSVAPTPWRARATERACEGAPFNAGRFRERLDDELSRHGHPLPGNAWKLDAALGMAVRAAGRMGDDT
;
A
#
# COMPACT_ATOMS: atom_id res chain seq x y z
N MET A 1 37.29 -21.22 31.51
CA MET A 1 36.30 -20.57 30.62
C MET A 1 36.66 -20.97 29.21
N THR A 2 35.97 -21.98 28.68
CA THR A 2 36.04 -22.36 27.27
C THR A 2 35.50 -21.19 26.44
N ALA A 3 36.14 -20.89 25.32
CA ALA A 3 35.57 -19.94 24.36
C ALA A 3 34.15 -20.40 24.00
N PRO A 4 33.16 -19.49 23.87
CA PRO A 4 31.82 -19.90 23.47
C PRO A 4 31.90 -20.60 22.11
N ALA A 5 31.31 -21.80 22.03
CA ALA A 5 31.25 -22.54 20.78
C ALA A 5 30.51 -21.70 19.73
N THR A 6 31.06 -21.61 18.53
CA THR A 6 30.35 -20.99 17.41
C THR A 6 29.08 -21.79 17.14
N PRO A 7 27.88 -21.17 17.12
CA PRO A 7 26.64 -21.88 16.81
C PRO A 7 26.71 -22.55 15.44
N ARG A 8 26.09 -23.71 15.30
CA ARG A 8 26.15 -24.56 14.10
C ARG A 8 25.11 -24.17 13.05
N VAL A 9 23.89 -23.89 13.48
CA VAL A 9 22.71 -23.65 12.64
C VAL A 9 22.22 -22.20 12.79
N VAL A 10 22.32 -21.61 13.98
CA VAL A 10 22.04 -20.18 14.18
C VAL A 10 23.13 -19.34 13.50
N GLY A 11 22.73 -18.43 12.60
CA GLY A 11 23.65 -17.67 11.75
C GLY A 11 23.78 -18.23 10.33
N ALA A 12 23.26 -19.44 10.07
CA ALA A 12 23.21 -20.00 8.73
C ALA A 12 21.97 -19.51 7.95
N SER A 13 22.12 -19.35 6.64
CA SER A 13 21.01 -19.02 5.73
C SER A 13 20.30 -20.30 5.27
N VAL A 14 19.48 -20.86 6.15
CA VAL A 14 18.65 -22.03 5.81
C VAL A 14 17.41 -21.62 5.01
N PRO A 15 16.94 -22.45 4.05
CA PRO A 15 15.70 -22.19 3.34
C PRO A 15 14.50 -22.07 4.29
N PRO A 16 13.46 -21.29 3.94
CA PRO A 16 12.27 -21.20 4.77
C PRO A 16 11.59 -22.57 4.95
N LYS A 17 11.10 -22.88 6.16
CA LYS A 17 10.19 -24.01 6.34
C LYS A 17 8.95 -23.85 5.47
N LYS A 18 8.44 -24.96 4.94
CA LYS A 18 7.36 -25.04 3.95
C LYS A 18 7.65 -24.38 2.58
N TRP A 19 8.92 -24.27 2.18
CA TRP A 19 9.30 -23.60 0.93
C TRP A 19 8.70 -24.28 -0.31
N ASP A 20 8.76 -25.60 -0.38
CA ASP A 20 8.27 -26.36 -1.53
C ASP A 20 6.74 -26.30 -1.62
N GLU A 21 6.03 -26.38 -0.50
CA GLU A 21 4.57 -26.23 -0.44
C GLU A 21 4.14 -24.82 -0.86
N ARG A 22 4.84 -23.78 -0.40
CA ARG A 22 4.54 -22.39 -0.78
C ARG A 22 4.78 -22.13 -2.26
N THR A 23 5.86 -22.66 -2.82
CA THR A 23 6.22 -22.42 -4.24
C THR A 23 5.46 -23.30 -5.22
N SER A 24 5.01 -24.48 -4.80
CA SER A 24 4.11 -25.34 -5.57
C SER A 24 2.64 -24.94 -5.49
N GLY A 25 2.26 -24.11 -4.49
CA GLY A 25 0.88 -23.70 -4.23
C GLY A 25 0.08 -24.70 -3.40
N ALA A 26 0.75 -25.56 -2.63
CA ALA A 26 0.16 -26.58 -1.77
C ALA A 26 0.02 -26.16 -0.29
N ASP A 27 0.60 -25.04 0.15
CA ASP A 27 0.39 -24.47 1.49
C ASP A 27 -0.93 -23.66 1.49
N PRO A 28 -2.03 -24.15 2.10
CA PRO A 28 -3.35 -23.57 1.90
C PRO A 28 -3.53 -22.27 2.69
N TYR A 29 -4.03 -21.23 2.03
CA TYR A 29 -4.56 -20.03 2.68
C TYR A 29 -6.00 -20.29 3.15
N ALA A 30 -6.53 -19.43 4.04
CA ALA A 30 -7.91 -19.56 4.51
C ALA A 30 -8.95 -19.56 3.36
N GLY A 31 -8.65 -18.86 2.26
CA GLY A 31 -9.50 -18.81 1.07
C GLY A 31 -9.52 -20.10 0.23
N ASP A 32 -8.52 -20.97 0.40
CA ASP A 32 -8.37 -22.22 -0.37
C ASP A 32 -9.09 -23.40 0.29
N LEU A 33 -9.45 -23.25 1.57
CA LEU A 33 -10.19 -24.26 2.33
C LEU A 33 -11.68 -24.27 1.94
N ASP A 34 -12.21 -25.45 1.61
CA ASP A 34 -13.60 -25.63 1.19
C ASP A 34 -14.23 -26.91 1.78
N PRO A 35 -14.39 -27.01 3.11
CA PRO A 35 -15.06 -28.16 3.70
C PRO A 35 -16.51 -28.29 3.19
N PRO A 36 -17.08 -29.51 3.14
CA PRO A 36 -18.42 -29.73 2.63
C PRO A 36 -19.47 -28.84 3.32
N GLY A 37 -20.33 -28.23 2.51
CA GLY A 37 -21.42 -27.39 3.01
C GLY A 37 -21.01 -25.98 3.44
N THR A 38 -19.79 -25.53 3.13
CA THR A 38 -19.34 -24.15 3.35
C THR A 38 -20.27 -23.13 2.68
N LEU A 39 -20.67 -22.12 3.44
CA LEU A 39 -21.44 -20.97 2.98
C LEU A 39 -20.49 -19.80 2.69
N THR A 40 -20.88 -18.94 1.74
CA THR A 40 -20.19 -17.67 1.49
C THR A 40 -20.92 -16.53 2.19
N ALA A 41 -20.16 -15.66 2.87
CA ALA A 41 -20.68 -14.50 3.56
C ALA A 41 -20.50 -13.19 2.77
N HIS A 42 -21.42 -12.25 2.97
CA HIS A 42 -21.33 -10.88 2.47
C HIS A 42 -21.80 -9.89 3.53
N VAL A 43 -21.13 -8.74 3.62
CA VAL A 43 -21.40 -7.72 4.65
C VAL A 43 -22.11 -6.52 4.03
N LEU A 44 -23.28 -6.18 4.57
CA LEU A 44 -23.96 -4.92 4.25
C LEU A 44 -23.28 -3.78 5.00
N ARG A 45 -22.76 -2.81 4.26
CA ARG A 45 -22.00 -1.68 4.78
C ARG A 45 -22.74 -0.35 4.65
N SER A 46 -22.46 0.56 5.57
CA SER A 46 -23.00 1.91 5.61
C SER A 46 -22.61 2.70 4.37
N PRO A 47 -23.57 3.34 3.67
CA PRO A 47 -23.28 4.27 2.59
C PRO A 47 -23.04 5.70 3.10
N HIS A 48 -23.05 5.93 4.43
CA HIS A 48 -23.04 7.26 5.03
C HIS A 48 -21.80 7.47 5.91
N PRO A 49 -21.11 8.62 5.78
CA PRO A 49 -20.00 8.96 6.68
C PRO A 49 -20.48 9.19 8.11
N TYR A 50 -21.74 9.57 8.33
CA TYR A 50 -22.35 9.54 9.65
C TYR A 50 -23.88 9.57 9.52
N ALA A 51 -24.58 8.70 10.23
CA ALA A 51 -26.04 8.72 10.29
C ALA A 51 -26.57 7.95 11.50
N ARG A 52 -27.76 8.31 12.00
CA ARG A 52 -28.48 7.48 12.97
C ARG A 52 -29.24 6.37 12.25
N ILE A 53 -29.10 5.13 12.68
CA ILE A 53 -29.92 4.00 12.28
C ILE A 53 -31.29 4.16 12.95
N LEU A 54 -32.36 4.13 12.15
CA LEU A 54 -33.74 4.20 12.65
C LEU A 54 -34.38 2.83 12.73
N SER A 55 -34.11 1.97 11.75
CA SER A 55 -34.59 0.59 11.69
C SER A 55 -33.77 -0.21 10.68
N ILE A 56 -33.68 -1.51 10.88
CA ILE A 56 -33.10 -2.49 9.95
C ILE A 56 -34.17 -3.57 9.73
N ASP A 57 -34.54 -3.82 8.48
CA ASP A 57 -35.48 -4.87 8.09
C ASP A 57 -34.73 -5.92 7.23
N THR A 58 -34.68 -7.15 7.74
CA THR A 58 -33.98 -8.29 7.14
C THR A 58 -34.95 -9.37 6.63
N GLU A 59 -36.25 -9.16 6.73
CA GLU A 59 -37.28 -10.18 6.53
C GLU A 59 -37.27 -10.75 5.11
N ARG A 60 -37.09 -9.87 4.12
CA ARG A 60 -36.96 -10.26 2.71
C ARG A 60 -35.70 -11.08 2.46
N ALA A 61 -34.55 -10.65 3.00
CA ALA A 61 -33.27 -11.32 2.81
C ALA A 61 -33.30 -12.75 3.36
N ARG A 62 -33.87 -12.94 4.55
CA ARG A 62 -34.01 -14.26 5.21
C ARG A 62 -34.85 -15.26 4.42
N ARG A 63 -35.77 -14.80 3.56
CA ARG A 63 -36.61 -15.65 2.72
C ARG A 63 -36.03 -15.96 1.35
N MET A 64 -34.89 -15.37 0.98
CA MET A 64 -34.31 -15.59 -0.34
C MET A 64 -33.73 -17.00 -0.46
N PRO A 65 -33.90 -17.68 -1.61
CA PRO A 65 -33.32 -19.01 -1.82
C PRO A 65 -31.81 -19.04 -1.60
N GLY A 66 -31.33 -20.07 -0.91
CA GLY A 66 -29.91 -20.29 -0.60
C GLY A 66 -29.37 -19.44 0.56
N VAL A 67 -30.19 -18.58 1.20
CA VAL A 67 -29.78 -17.83 2.40
C VAL A 67 -30.01 -18.68 3.65
N HIS A 68 -28.97 -18.81 4.49
CA HIS A 68 -29.01 -19.62 5.71
C HIS A 68 -28.93 -18.80 6.99
N ALA A 69 -28.27 -17.64 6.97
CA ALA A 69 -28.21 -16.76 8.14
C ALA A 69 -28.17 -15.28 7.73
N VAL A 70 -28.80 -14.44 8.55
CA VAL A 70 -28.72 -12.98 8.47
C VAL A 70 -28.60 -12.43 9.88
N ILE A 71 -27.45 -11.80 10.18
CA ILE A 71 -27.13 -11.20 11.48
C ILE A 71 -27.12 -9.67 11.41
N THR A 72 -27.42 -9.06 12.55
CA THR A 72 -27.47 -7.63 12.84
C THR A 72 -26.84 -7.37 14.21
N ALA A 73 -26.72 -6.12 14.63
CA ALA A 73 -26.21 -5.80 15.96
C ALA A 73 -27.00 -6.48 17.11
N ALA A 74 -28.26 -6.88 16.88
CA ALA A 74 -29.10 -7.56 17.87
C ALA A 74 -28.65 -9.01 18.17
N ASP A 75 -27.82 -9.60 17.30
CA ASP A 75 -27.31 -10.97 17.44
C ASP A 75 -26.01 -11.03 18.26
N PHE A 76 -25.59 -9.89 18.84
CA PHE A 76 -24.44 -9.76 19.75
C PHE A 76 -24.90 -9.21 21.11
N PRO A 77 -24.18 -9.50 22.21
CA PRO A 77 -24.42 -8.87 23.51
C PRO A 77 -24.50 -7.34 23.42
N GLU A 78 -25.38 -6.72 24.21
CA GLU A 78 -25.67 -5.28 24.09
C GLU A 78 -24.47 -4.40 24.40
N ASP A 79 -23.60 -4.85 25.29
CA ASP A 79 -22.35 -4.20 25.70
C ASP A 79 -21.13 -4.71 24.92
N ALA A 80 -21.29 -5.63 23.96
CA ALA A 80 -20.20 -6.16 23.15
C ALA A 80 -19.48 -5.02 22.40
N VAL A 81 -18.27 -4.74 22.85
CA VAL A 81 -17.31 -3.86 22.22
C VAL A 81 -15.99 -4.62 22.13
N TYR A 82 -15.28 -4.45 21.02
CA TYR A 82 -13.92 -4.94 20.92
C TYR A 82 -13.05 -4.29 21.99
N VAL A 83 -12.18 -5.09 22.59
CA VAL A 83 -11.29 -4.61 23.64
C VAL A 83 -10.35 -3.57 23.05
N HIS A 84 -9.72 -3.87 21.89
CA HIS A 84 -8.78 -3.00 21.16
C HIS A 84 -7.85 -2.16 22.07
N SER A 85 -8.28 -0.99 22.55
CA SER A 85 -7.61 -0.20 23.59
C SER A 85 -8.34 -0.30 24.94
N GLU A 86 -7.63 -0.53 26.05
CA GLU A 86 -8.23 -0.69 27.38
C GLU A 86 -9.14 0.48 27.83
N GLY A 87 -10.16 0.14 28.63
CA GLY A 87 -11.00 1.11 29.34
C GLY A 87 -11.86 1.99 28.42
N PRO A 88 -11.89 3.33 28.62
CA PRO A 88 -12.78 4.23 27.88
C PRO A 88 -12.41 4.38 26.40
N HIS A 89 -11.33 3.73 25.94
CA HIS A 89 -10.87 3.77 24.56
C HIS A 89 -11.43 2.62 23.70
N SER A 90 -12.00 1.56 24.30
CA SER A 90 -12.78 0.51 23.62
C SER A 90 -14.11 1.09 23.09
N ASP A 91 -14.20 1.40 21.80
CA ASP A 91 -15.36 2.13 21.24
C ASP A 91 -15.99 1.50 19.99
N ARG A 92 -15.53 0.31 19.59
CA ARG A 92 -15.93 -0.36 18.35
C ARG A 92 -16.79 -1.59 18.63
N ARG A 93 -17.86 -1.79 17.85
CA ARG A 93 -18.76 -2.96 17.92
C ARG A 93 -18.62 -3.83 16.66
N PRO A 94 -18.95 -5.13 16.70
CA PRO A 94 -18.94 -6.00 15.51
C PRO A 94 -19.84 -5.51 14.38
N LEU A 95 -21.05 -5.06 14.72
CA LEU A 95 -21.99 -4.41 13.80
C LEU A 95 -22.47 -3.09 14.39
N ALA A 96 -22.69 -2.09 13.54
CA ALA A 96 -23.14 -0.77 13.94
C ALA A 96 -24.49 -0.83 14.67
N ARG A 97 -24.51 -0.26 15.88
CA ARG A 97 -25.70 -0.07 16.71
C ARG A 97 -25.97 1.42 16.87
N ASP A 98 -27.23 1.82 16.67
CA ASP A 98 -27.76 3.20 16.73
C ASP A 98 -27.21 4.20 15.72
N VAL A 99 -25.92 4.19 15.43
CA VAL A 99 -25.26 5.14 14.54
C VAL A 99 -24.18 4.45 13.71
N VAL A 100 -24.00 4.96 12.50
CA VAL A 100 -22.83 4.71 11.65
C VAL A 100 -21.97 5.99 11.62
N ARG A 101 -20.65 5.85 11.49
CA ARG A 101 -19.61 6.88 11.66
C ARG A 101 -18.58 6.92 10.53
N PHE A 102 -18.65 6.01 9.55
CA PHE A 102 -17.90 6.12 8.30
C PHE A 102 -18.60 5.35 7.16
N VAL A 103 -18.24 5.68 5.91
CA VAL A 103 -18.69 4.90 4.74
C VAL A 103 -17.90 3.60 4.69
N GLY A 104 -18.60 2.47 4.69
CA GLY A 104 -17.96 1.15 4.77
C GLY A 104 -18.20 0.42 6.09
N GLU A 105 -18.74 1.09 7.11
CA GLU A 105 -19.03 0.47 8.41
C GLU A 105 -20.07 -0.65 8.31
N GLU A 106 -19.81 -1.78 8.96
CA GLU A 106 -20.63 -2.98 8.96
C GLU A 106 -21.97 -2.74 9.69
N VAL A 107 -23.08 -3.11 9.03
CA VAL A 107 -24.44 -2.89 9.54
C VAL A 107 -25.21 -4.20 9.71
N ALA A 108 -25.03 -5.13 8.78
CA ALA A 108 -25.57 -6.48 8.81
C ALA A 108 -24.66 -7.41 8.00
N ALA A 109 -24.76 -8.71 8.21
CA ALA A 109 -24.05 -9.70 7.40
C ALA A 109 -24.96 -10.89 7.05
N VAL A 110 -24.71 -11.52 5.91
CA VAL A 110 -25.50 -12.62 5.36
C VAL A 110 -24.59 -13.78 5.00
N ALA A 111 -25.03 -15.02 5.27
CA ALA A 111 -24.40 -16.24 4.75
C ALA A 111 -25.38 -16.96 3.81
N ALA A 112 -24.88 -17.34 2.63
CA ALA A 112 -25.64 -18.06 1.60
C ALA A 112 -24.78 -19.11 0.88
N GLU A 113 -25.39 -19.98 0.07
CA GLU A 113 -24.68 -21.05 -0.66
C GLU A 113 -23.67 -20.51 -1.68
N THR A 114 -23.93 -19.33 -2.25
CA THR A 114 -23.05 -18.67 -3.24
C THR A 114 -22.79 -17.20 -2.90
N ALA A 115 -21.68 -16.66 -3.41
CA ALA A 115 -21.35 -15.24 -3.27
C ALA A 115 -22.43 -14.33 -3.88
N GLU A 116 -23.02 -14.72 -5.01
CA GLU A 116 -24.08 -14.01 -5.70
C GLU A 116 -25.36 -13.93 -4.86
N GLN A 117 -25.77 -15.05 -4.25
CA GLN A 117 -26.91 -15.09 -3.34
C GLN A 117 -26.65 -14.24 -2.09
N ALA A 118 -25.47 -14.35 -1.48
CA ALA A 118 -25.12 -13.57 -0.29
C ALA A 118 -25.16 -12.06 -0.56
N ARG A 119 -24.60 -11.62 -1.69
CA ARG A 119 -24.66 -10.22 -2.14
C ARG A 119 -26.09 -9.77 -2.43
N ALA A 120 -26.86 -10.57 -3.17
CA ALA A 120 -28.25 -10.22 -3.51
C ALA A 120 -29.14 -10.12 -2.26
N ALA A 121 -28.92 -10.99 -1.28
CA ALA A 121 -29.64 -10.98 -0.02
C ALA A 121 -29.24 -9.79 0.87
N ALA A 122 -27.95 -9.45 0.95
CA ALA A 122 -27.51 -8.23 1.63
C ALA A 122 -28.11 -6.96 1.00
N GLU A 123 -28.19 -6.88 -0.34
CA GLU A 123 -28.87 -5.79 -1.07
C GLU A 123 -30.38 -5.73 -0.82
N ALA A 124 -31.00 -6.84 -0.38
CA ALA A 124 -32.42 -6.91 -0.07
C ALA A 124 -32.77 -6.42 1.35
N ILE A 125 -31.77 -6.23 2.23
CA ILE A 125 -31.95 -5.67 3.57
C ILE A 125 -32.24 -4.16 3.47
N VAL A 126 -33.29 -3.70 4.16
CA VAL A 126 -33.68 -2.29 4.14
C VAL A 126 -33.26 -1.61 5.43
N VAL A 127 -32.30 -0.69 5.34
CA VAL A 127 -31.85 0.13 6.46
C VAL A 127 -32.36 1.56 6.31
N ARG A 128 -33.06 2.07 7.33
CA ARG A 128 -33.53 3.46 7.36
C ARG A 128 -32.57 4.30 8.19
N TYR A 129 -32.01 5.34 7.57
CA TYR A 129 -31.08 6.26 8.21
C TYR A 129 -31.66 7.66 8.39
N ARG A 130 -31.24 8.33 9.47
CA ARG A 130 -31.37 9.78 9.64
C ARG A 130 -30.00 10.43 9.52
N VAL A 131 -29.72 10.98 8.34
CA VAL A 131 -28.48 11.72 8.04
C VAL A 131 -28.56 13.13 8.64
N PRO A 132 -27.50 13.63 9.31
CA PRO A 132 -27.48 14.99 9.84
C PRO A 132 -27.55 16.03 8.72
N ARG A 133 -28.12 17.21 9.02
CA ARG A 133 -28.16 18.34 8.07
C ARG A 133 -26.78 18.92 7.78
N ARG A 134 -25.87 18.87 8.76
CA ARG A 134 -24.48 19.32 8.63
C ARG A 134 -23.61 18.19 8.10
N ARG A 135 -22.58 18.54 7.33
CA ARG A 135 -21.61 17.56 6.83
C ARG A 135 -20.79 17.01 8.00
N PRO A 136 -20.64 15.68 8.10
CA PRO A 136 -19.68 15.09 9.02
C PRO A 136 -18.25 15.55 8.69
N PRO A 137 -17.37 15.71 9.69
CA PRO A 137 -16.00 16.14 9.46
C PRO A 137 -15.18 15.02 8.82
N LEU A 138 -14.61 15.26 7.64
CA LEU A 138 -13.77 14.30 6.91
C LEU A 138 -12.28 14.64 6.99
N THR A 139 -11.91 15.72 7.67
CA THR A 139 -10.53 16.17 7.86
C THR A 139 -10.35 16.60 9.31
N MET A 140 -9.11 16.57 9.81
CA MET A 140 -8.79 17.01 11.17
C MET A 140 -9.23 18.47 11.43
N ASP A 141 -9.00 19.36 10.47
CA ASP A 141 -9.42 20.77 10.60
C ASP A 141 -10.95 20.93 10.68
N ALA A 142 -11.70 20.14 9.91
CA ALA A 142 -13.16 20.14 10.00
C ALA A 142 -13.66 19.53 11.32
N ALA A 143 -12.95 18.54 11.87
CA ALA A 143 -13.29 17.85 13.10
C ALA A 143 -13.15 18.73 14.34
N SER A 144 -12.07 19.51 14.40
CA SER A 144 -11.77 20.43 15.51
C SER A 144 -12.62 21.71 15.50
N GLY A 145 -13.45 21.91 14.47
CA GLY A 145 -14.31 23.08 14.37
C GLY A 145 -15.41 23.11 15.44
N ARG A 146 -15.64 24.27 16.07
CA ARG A 146 -16.66 24.46 17.14
C ARG A 146 -18.09 24.03 16.75
N ARG A 147 -18.41 24.00 15.45
CA ARG A 147 -19.73 23.65 14.89
C ARG A 147 -19.75 22.27 14.22
N ALA A 148 -18.66 21.50 14.31
CA ALA A 148 -18.54 20.17 13.75
C ALA A 148 -19.62 19.24 14.31
N VAL A 149 -20.06 18.28 13.49
CA VAL A 149 -20.87 17.16 13.99
C VAL A 149 -19.97 16.36 14.93
N ARG A 150 -20.44 16.11 16.16
CA ARG A 150 -19.73 15.25 17.12
C ARG A 150 -19.98 13.78 16.77
N LEU A 151 -18.92 13.04 16.48
CA LEU A 151 -19.00 11.61 16.15
C LEU A 151 -19.19 10.75 17.41
N HIS A 152 -18.58 11.20 18.50
CA HIS A 152 -18.58 10.54 19.80
C HIS A 152 -18.78 11.54 20.93
N ARG A 153 -19.09 11.00 22.12
CA ARG A 153 -18.88 11.70 23.39
C ARG A 153 -17.52 11.27 23.91
N ARG A 154 -16.52 12.15 23.81
CA ARG A 154 -15.13 11.88 24.26
C ARG A 154 -14.86 12.53 25.62
N SER A 155 -13.93 11.93 26.36
CA SER A 155 -13.50 12.39 27.70
C SER A 155 -12.59 13.62 27.67
N SER A 156 -11.92 13.90 26.55
CA SER A 156 -11.04 15.08 26.38
C SER A 156 -11.74 16.43 26.53
N GLY A 157 -13.07 16.48 26.36
CA GLY A 157 -13.87 17.71 26.33
C GLY A 157 -13.78 18.49 25.00
N GLU A 158 -12.72 18.32 24.22
CA GLU A 158 -12.54 18.93 22.91
C GLU A 158 -13.46 18.29 21.84
N PRO A 159 -13.96 19.06 20.85
CA PRO A 159 -14.77 18.49 19.76
C PRO A 159 -13.98 17.47 18.94
N ASN A 160 -14.46 16.23 18.88
CA ASN A 160 -13.88 15.15 18.08
C ASN A 160 -12.39 14.89 18.37
N VAL A 161 -11.93 15.12 19.60
CA VAL A 161 -10.59 14.70 20.03
C VAL A 161 -10.77 13.55 20.99
N SER A 162 -10.26 12.37 20.66
CA SER A 162 -10.36 11.20 21.53
C SER A 162 -9.34 11.26 22.67
N VAL A 163 -8.10 11.61 22.36
CA VAL A 163 -6.99 11.73 23.31
C VAL A 163 -6.29 13.07 23.10
N HIS A 164 -6.02 13.76 24.19
CA HIS A 164 -5.14 14.93 24.23
C HIS A 164 -4.00 14.64 25.20
N ASP A 165 -2.81 14.38 24.66
CA ASP A 165 -1.59 14.10 25.43
C ASP A 165 -0.65 15.30 25.33
N LYS A 166 -0.39 15.95 26.46
CA LYS A 166 0.50 17.10 26.56
C LYS A 166 1.51 16.87 27.67
N GLY A 167 2.78 17.07 27.38
CA GLY A 167 3.83 16.84 28.36
C GLY A 167 5.21 17.31 27.90
N GLN A 168 6.20 16.98 28.71
CA GLN A 168 7.60 17.24 28.43
C GLN A 168 8.51 16.16 29.06
N TRP A 169 9.69 15.98 28.48
CA TRP A 169 10.80 15.20 29.02
C TRP A 169 12.06 16.07 29.09
N GLY A 170 12.92 15.83 30.07
CA GLY A 170 14.14 16.61 30.26
C GLY A 170 13.84 18.07 30.60
N ASP A 171 14.71 18.98 30.14
CA ASP A 171 14.55 20.43 30.30
C ASP A 171 14.52 21.16 28.95
N PRO A 172 13.33 21.25 28.31
CA PRO A 172 13.20 21.93 27.02
C PRO A 172 13.54 23.42 27.09
N GLU A 173 13.36 24.08 28.24
CA GLU A 173 13.62 25.52 28.37
C GLU A 173 15.11 25.83 28.43
N ALA A 174 15.86 25.05 29.21
CA ALA A 174 17.32 25.11 29.21
C ALA A 174 17.88 24.77 27.81
N GLY A 175 17.33 23.75 27.15
CA GLY A 175 17.72 23.38 25.79
C GLY A 175 17.49 24.51 24.77
N ARG A 176 16.33 25.18 24.83
CA ARG A 176 16.04 26.37 24.00
C ARG A 176 17.03 27.50 24.26
N SER A 177 17.32 27.77 25.53
CA SER A 177 18.22 28.85 25.95
C SER A 177 19.67 28.62 25.52
N ALA A 178 20.10 27.35 25.49
CA ALA A 178 21.45 26.97 25.08
C ALA A 178 21.61 26.83 23.55
N ALA A 179 20.52 26.86 22.79
CA ALA A 179 20.57 26.72 21.35
C ALA A 179 20.99 28.03 20.67
N THR A 180 21.85 27.91 19.66
CA THR A 180 22.25 29.04 18.81
C THR A 180 21.43 29.10 17.53
N MET A 181 20.76 28.01 17.16
CA MET A 181 19.92 27.92 15.96
C MET A 181 18.67 27.06 16.17
N SER A 182 17.63 27.37 15.41
CA SER A 182 16.44 26.53 15.30
C SER A 182 15.89 26.48 13.88
N VAL A 183 15.21 25.37 13.57
CA VAL A 183 14.45 25.15 12.34
C VAL A 183 13.02 24.79 12.70
N GLU A 184 12.05 25.15 11.85
CA GLU A 184 10.64 24.85 12.08
C GLU A 184 9.95 24.44 10.77
N GLY A 185 9.05 23.48 10.84
CA GLY A 185 8.28 23.00 9.70
C GLY A 185 7.05 22.21 10.13
N THR A 186 6.05 22.16 9.24
CA THR A 186 4.88 21.27 9.39
C THR A 186 4.96 20.17 8.33
N PHE A 187 4.97 18.93 8.78
CA PHE A 187 5.16 17.74 7.97
C PHE A 187 3.86 16.92 7.93
N HIS A 188 3.51 16.43 6.75
CA HIS A 188 2.30 15.64 6.53
C HIS A 188 2.68 14.24 6.02
N TYR A 189 2.25 13.21 6.75
CA TYR A 189 2.36 11.81 6.35
C TYR A 189 0.94 11.28 6.07
N PRO A 190 0.67 10.71 4.89
CA PRO A 190 -0.68 10.35 4.46
C PRO A 190 -1.19 9.05 5.10
N ARG A 191 -2.49 8.76 4.87
CA ARG A 191 -3.05 7.43 5.09
C ARG A 191 -2.56 6.48 4.01
N VAL A 192 -2.05 5.31 4.41
CA VAL A 192 -1.46 4.28 3.53
C VAL A 192 -2.10 2.94 3.85
N ALA A 193 -2.49 2.18 2.84
CA ALA A 193 -3.01 0.82 3.01
C ALA A 193 -1.86 -0.19 3.07
N HIS A 194 -2.03 -1.27 3.84
CA HIS A 194 -1.02 -2.33 3.95
C HIS A 194 -0.80 -3.05 2.62
N ALA A 195 -1.84 -3.10 1.80
CA ALA A 195 -1.82 -3.71 0.48
C ALA A 195 -1.39 -5.20 0.49
N CYS A 196 -1.62 -5.94 1.59
CA CYS A 196 -1.36 -7.37 1.71
C CYS A 196 -1.88 -8.13 0.48
N MET A 197 -1.08 -9.01 -0.12
CA MET A 197 -1.46 -9.67 -1.38
C MET A 197 -2.68 -10.58 -1.20
N GLU A 198 -2.77 -11.26 -0.05
CA GLU A 198 -3.98 -11.92 0.40
C GLU A 198 -4.88 -10.92 1.18
N PRO A 199 -6.13 -10.66 0.71
CA PRO A 199 -7.13 -9.92 1.49
C PRO A 199 -7.52 -10.64 2.79
N ASN A 200 -8.08 -9.90 3.74
CA ASN A 200 -8.61 -10.50 4.95
C ASN A 200 -9.68 -11.56 4.67
N THR A 201 -9.45 -12.77 5.18
CA THR A 201 -10.29 -13.95 4.94
C THR A 201 -10.38 -14.81 6.20
N THR A 202 -11.58 -15.24 6.53
CA THR A 202 -11.86 -16.19 7.62
C THR A 202 -12.84 -17.26 7.16
N LEU A 203 -12.51 -18.51 7.46
CA LEU A 203 -13.44 -19.62 7.50
C LEU A 203 -13.71 -19.95 8.97
N ALA A 204 -14.96 -19.90 9.39
CA ALA A 204 -15.41 -20.25 10.74
C ALA A 204 -16.30 -21.49 10.71
N HIS A 205 -16.16 -22.38 11.68
CA HIS A 205 -17.01 -23.56 11.83
C HIS A 205 -17.42 -23.76 13.29
N TRP A 206 -18.72 -23.61 13.54
CA TRP A 206 -19.35 -23.89 14.82
C TRP A 206 -19.78 -25.36 14.91
N HIS A 207 -19.23 -26.08 15.88
CA HIS A 207 -19.61 -27.45 16.21
C HIS A 207 -20.63 -27.44 17.35
N ALA A 208 -21.92 -27.50 17.00
CA ALA A 208 -23.00 -27.41 17.99
C ALA A 208 -22.94 -28.52 19.06
N ASP A 209 -22.48 -29.71 18.70
CA ASP A 209 -22.44 -30.87 19.60
C ASP A 209 -21.38 -30.74 20.70
N THR A 210 -20.25 -30.09 20.40
CA THR A 210 -19.15 -29.88 21.36
C THR A 210 -19.15 -28.48 21.95
N GLY A 211 -19.85 -27.53 21.33
CA GLY A 211 -19.82 -26.11 21.68
C GLY A 211 -18.47 -25.44 21.34
N VAL A 212 -17.73 -25.98 20.37
CA VAL A 212 -16.42 -25.46 19.93
C VAL A 212 -16.57 -24.69 18.62
N LEU A 213 -15.92 -23.53 18.55
CA LEU A 213 -15.80 -22.70 17.35
C LEU A 213 -14.37 -22.79 16.81
N GLU A 214 -14.21 -23.33 15.61
CA GLU A 214 -12.93 -23.33 14.90
C GLU A 214 -12.83 -22.17 13.92
N LEU A 215 -11.66 -21.53 13.87
CA LEU A 215 -11.34 -20.42 12.98
C LEU A 215 -10.07 -20.73 12.17
N TRP A 216 -10.19 -20.81 10.86
CA TRP A 216 -9.08 -20.70 9.92
C TRP A 216 -9.07 -19.28 9.38
N THR A 217 -8.17 -18.46 9.87
CA THR A 217 -8.19 -17.03 9.60
C THR A 217 -6.80 -16.51 9.30
N SER A 218 -6.73 -15.61 8.32
CA SER A 218 -5.48 -14.97 7.93
C SER A 218 -5.06 -13.97 9.02
N THR A 219 -4.34 -14.43 10.04
CA THR A 219 -3.93 -13.63 11.22
C THR A 219 -2.45 -13.76 11.55
N GLN A 220 -1.86 -12.71 12.10
CA GLN A 220 -0.51 -12.73 12.71
C GLN A 220 -0.57 -13.07 14.20
N ALA A 221 -1.76 -12.98 14.81
CA ALA A 221 -1.90 -13.03 16.25
C ALA A 221 -3.15 -13.80 16.71
N PRO A 222 -3.09 -15.15 16.67
CA PRO A 222 -4.21 -16.03 16.98
C PRO A 222 -4.85 -15.72 18.34
N TRP A 223 -4.04 -15.49 19.39
CA TRP A 223 -4.55 -15.22 20.74
C TRP A 223 -5.46 -13.98 20.83
N PHE A 224 -5.11 -12.88 20.15
CA PHE A 224 -5.98 -11.69 20.12
C PHE A 224 -7.29 -12.00 19.38
N VAL A 225 -7.23 -12.76 18.30
CA VAL A 225 -8.42 -13.14 17.54
C VAL A 225 -9.34 -14.01 18.38
N THR A 226 -8.85 -15.13 18.95
CA THR A 226 -9.69 -16.06 19.70
C THR A 226 -10.28 -15.41 20.94
N THR A 227 -9.47 -14.65 21.70
CA THR A 227 -9.92 -13.97 22.92
C THR A 227 -10.95 -12.89 22.62
N GLU A 228 -10.73 -12.04 21.60
CA GLU A 228 -11.70 -10.98 21.27
C GLU A 228 -12.95 -11.51 20.58
N VAL A 229 -12.85 -12.54 19.73
CA VAL A 229 -14.02 -13.21 19.13
C VAL A 229 -14.86 -13.86 20.23
N ALA A 230 -14.24 -14.57 21.17
CA ALA A 230 -14.95 -15.14 22.32
C ALA A 230 -15.64 -14.05 23.14
N HIS A 231 -14.93 -12.96 23.45
CA HIS A 231 -15.47 -11.82 24.20
C HIS A 231 -16.70 -11.21 23.53
N VAL A 232 -16.63 -10.86 22.24
CA VAL A 232 -17.75 -10.19 21.55
C VAL A 232 -18.93 -11.11 21.26
N LEU A 233 -18.73 -12.43 21.25
CA LEU A 233 -19.79 -13.42 21.10
C LEU A 233 -20.35 -13.93 22.45
N GLY A 234 -19.72 -13.57 23.57
CA GLY A 234 -20.09 -14.08 24.89
C GLY A 234 -19.78 -15.58 25.07
N LEU A 235 -18.74 -16.08 24.40
CA LEU A 235 -18.24 -17.45 24.55
C LEU A 235 -17.09 -17.50 25.56
N ASP A 236 -16.86 -18.68 26.13
CA ASP A 236 -15.63 -18.98 26.85
C ASP A 236 -14.45 -18.99 25.87
N PRO A 237 -13.34 -18.26 26.13
CA PRO A 237 -12.15 -18.28 25.29
C PRO A 237 -11.62 -19.68 24.98
N ALA A 238 -11.75 -20.64 25.91
CA ALA A 238 -11.33 -22.02 25.69
C ALA A 238 -12.16 -22.77 24.62
N ARG A 239 -13.31 -22.22 24.21
CA ARG A 239 -14.18 -22.77 23.17
C ARG A 239 -13.89 -22.22 21.78
N VAL A 240 -12.98 -21.25 21.64
CA VAL A 240 -12.64 -20.64 20.36
C VAL A 240 -11.21 -21.03 19.97
N VAL A 241 -11.09 -21.90 18.97
CA VAL A 241 -9.83 -22.49 18.53
C VAL A 241 -9.43 -21.87 17.19
N CYS A 242 -8.24 -21.29 17.11
CA CYS A 242 -7.63 -20.94 15.84
C CYS A 242 -6.87 -22.15 15.30
N ARG A 243 -6.88 -22.34 13.98
CA ARG A 243 -6.13 -23.37 13.27
C ARG A 243 -5.12 -22.75 12.31
N ASP A 244 -4.00 -23.43 12.12
CA ASP A 244 -2.91 -23.00 11.24
C ASP A 244 -3.35 -22.92 9.77
N VAL A 245 -2.99 -21.82 9.12
CA VAL A 245 -3.14 -21.58 7.68
C VAL A 245 -2.00 -20.71 7.18
N ALA A 246 -1.70 -20.78 5.89
CA ALA A 246 -0.81 -19.81 5.27
C ALA A 246 -1.40 -18.39 5.38
N VAL A 247 -0.54 -17.38 5.55
CA VAL A 247 -0.94 -15.97 5.68
C VAL A 247 -0.15 -15.12 4.69
N GLY A 248 -0.85 -14.49 3.75
CA GLY A 248 -0.28 -13.76 2.60
C GLY A 248 0.10 -12.32 2.94
N GLY A 249 0.94 -12.17 3.97
CA GLY A 249 1.38 -10.89 4.53
C GLY A 249 0.35 -10.26 5.47
N GLY A 250 0.84 -9.52 6.47
CA GLY A 250 -0.01 -8.81 7.43
C GLY A 250 0.42 -7.38 7.72
N PHE A 251 1.71 -7.14 7.95
CA PHE A 251 2.28 -5.79 8.13
C PHE A 251 1.59 -4.93 9.21
N GLY A 252 0.88 -5.55 10.16
CA GLY A 252 0.08 -4.90 11.19
C GLY A 252 -1.45 -5.03 10.98
N SER A 253 -1.93 -5.12 9.74
CA SER A 253 -3.38 -5.20 9.44
C SER A 253 -4.07 -6.43 10.05
N LYS A 254 -3.29 -7.50 10.21
CA LYS A 254 -3.71 -8.82 10.71
C LYS A 254 -3.15 -9.11 12.10
N SER A 255 -2.67 -8.09 12.82
CA SER A 255 -2.00 -8.26 14.13
C SER A 255 -2.95 -8.23 15.32
N LYS A 256 -4.23 -7.93 15.08
CA LYS A 256 -5.34 -7.91 16.04
C LYS A 256 -6.60 -8.35 15.32
N VAL A 257 -7.65 -8.61 16.09
CA VAL A 257 -8.97 -8.95 15.55
C VAL A 257 -9.47 -7.84 14.60
N CYS A 258 -10.08 -8.26 13.51
CA CYS A 258 -10.87 -7.44 12.62
C CYS A 258 -12.34 -7.85 12.68
N GLU A 259 -13.18 -7.10 11.98
CA GLU A 259 -14.62 -7.35 12.01
C GLU A 259 -14.97 -8.69 11.33
N HIS A 260 -14.20 -9.13 10.34
CA HIS A 260 -14.54 -10.31 9.55
C HIS A 260 -14.50 -11.62 10.36
N GLU A 261 -13.59 -11.76 11.33
CA GLU A 261 -13.48 -12.97 12.15
C GLU A 261 -14.73 -13.18 12.99
N ALA A 262 -15.18 -12.13 13.70
CA ALA A 262 -16.36 -12.19 14.55
C ALA A 262 -17.66 -12.37 13.72
N LEU A 263 -17.72 -11.76 12.53
CA LEU A 263 -18.89 -11.89 11.65
C LEU A 263 -18.99 -13.27 11.02
N ALA A 264 -17.88 -13.87 10.57
CA ALA A 264 -17.86 -15.24 10.07
C ALA A 264 -18.29 -16.22 11.18
N ALA A 265 -17.74 -16.06 12.38
CA ALA A 265 -18.08 -16.85 13.55
C ALA A 265 -19.58 -16.75 13.91
N ALA A 266 -20.12 -15.54 14.05
CA ALA A 266 -21.54 -15.33 14.34
C ALA A 266 -22.46 -15.93 13.28
N LEU A 267 -22.10 -15.82 11.99
CA LEU A 267 -22.85 -16.43 10.90
C LEU A 267 -22.78 -17.96 10.94
N SER A 268 -21.62 -18.53 11.32
CA SER A 268 -21.46 -19.98 11.46
C SER A 268 -22.31 -20.51 12.61
N ILE A 269 -22.32 -19.83 13.77
CA ILE A 269 -23.21 -20.14 14.90
C ILE A 269 -24.68 -20.05 14.48
N ALA A 270 -25.08 -18.98 13.79
CA ALA A 270 -26.46 -18.76 13.37
C ALA A 270 -26.95 -19.77 12.31
N SER A 271 -26.05 -20.29 11.47
CA SER A 271 -26.40 -21.24 10.40
C SER A 271 -26.17 -22.71 10.76
N GLY A 272 -25.34 -22.99 11.77
CA GLY A 272 -24.87 -24.34 12.09
C GLY A 272 -23.99 -24.97 11.01
N ARG A 273 -23.35 -24.14 10.15
CA ARG A 273 -22.55 -24.58 9.00
C ARG A 273 -21.21 -23.84 8.94
N PRO A 274 -20.19 -24.37 8.27
CA PRO A 274 -18.98 -23.60 7.98
C PRO A 274 -19.31 -22.34 7.16
N VAL A 275 -18.74 -21.20 7.52
CA VAL A 275 -18.96 -19.92 6.83
C VAL A 275 -17.62 -19.27 6.48
N ARG A 276 -17.43 -19.00 5.19
CA ARG A 276 -16.28 -18.25 4.67
C ARG A 276 -16.67 -16.80 4.40
N LEU A 277 -15.98 -15.86 5.05
CA LEU A 277 -16.04 -14.43 4.77
C LEU A 277 -14.67 -13.98 4.23
N ALA A 278 -14.64 -13.65 2.94
CA ALA A 278 -13.45 -13.14 2.26
C ALA A 278 -13.70 -11.73 1.74
N TYR A 279 -12.85 -10.77 2.11
CA TYR A 279 -12.94 -9.41 1.57
C TYR A 279 -12.51 -9.36 0.12
N SER A 280 -13.29 -8.65 -0.70
CA SER A 280 -12.77 -8.18 -1.98
C SER A 280 -11.65 -7.16 -1.76
N ARG A 281 -10.81 -6.95 -2.77
CA ARG A 281 -9.78 -5.90 -2.70
C ARG A 281 -10.38 -4.51 -2.42
N GLU A 282 -11.56 -4.22 -2.97
CA GLU A 282 -12.23 -2.93 -2.74
C GLU A 282 -12.65 -2.76 -1.28
N GLU A 283 -13.16 -3.82 -0.65
CA GLU A 283 -13.50 -3.84 0.78
C GLU A 283 -12.25 -3.74 1.65
N GLU A 284 -11.18 -4.44 1.28
CA GLU A 284 -9.88 -4.36 1.96
C GLU A 284 -9.39 -2.91 2.04
N PHE A 285 -9.51 -2.13 0.95
CA PHE A 285 -9.12 -0.71 0.94
C PHE A 285 -10.12 0.23 1.62
N ALA A 286 -11.40 -0.13 1.68
CA ALA A 286 -12.47 0.77 2.11
C ALA A 286 -12.92 0.57 3.56
N ALA A 287 -12.75 -0.64 4.10
CA ALA A 287 -13.33 -1.03 5.39
C ALA A 287 -12.29 -1.49 6.41
N THR A 288 -11.05 -1.79 6.01
CA THR A 288 -9.99 -2.12 6.96
C THR A 288 -9.34 -0.86 7.54
N LYS A 289 -8.27 -1.06 8.31
CA LYS A 289 -7.71 -0.06 9.23
C LYS A 289 -6.35 0.42 8.72
N PRO A 290 -6.27 1.41 7.81
CA PRO A 290 -4.99 1.83 7.22
C PRO A 290 -4.06 2.51 8.22
N ARG A 291 -2.82 2.80 7.82
CA ARG A 291 -1.92 3.66 8.59
C ARG A 291 -2.59 5.02 8.88
N HIS A 292 -2.41 5.50 10.10
CA HIS A 292 -2.83 6.84 10.52
C HIS A 292 -2.06 7.94 9.78
N ALA A 293 -2.79 8.95 9.29
CA ALA A 293 -2.16 10.20 8.82
C ALA A 293 -1.73 11.05 10.02
N PHE A 294 -0.57 11.68 9.90
CA PHE A 294 0.01 12.55 10.92
C PHE A 294 0.30 13.92 10.32
N ARG A 295 -0.04 14.97 11.05
CA ARG A 295 0.46 16.33 10.84
C ARG A 295 1.35 16.72 12.01
N VAL A 296 2.66 16.74 11.76
CA VAL A 296 3.69 17.02 12.78
C VAL A 296 4.26 18.40 12.53
N ARG A 297 3.95 19.36 13.40
CA ARG A 297 4.68 20.64 13.46
C ARG A 297 5.82 20.49 14.45
N LEU A 298 7.04 20.51 13.95
CA LEU A 298 8.25 20.34 14.75
C LEU A 298 9.07 21.63 14.69
N ARG A 299 9.62 22.03 15.83
CA ARG A 299 10.72 22.99 15.92
C ARG A 299 11.88 22.32 16.64
N SER A 300 13.02 22.24 15.96
CA SER A 300 14.24 21.61 16.49
C SER A 300 15.31 22.65 16.75
N PHE A 301 16.04 22.47 17.84
CA PHE A 301 17.03 23.43 18.34
C PHE A 301 18.40 22.76 18.46
N ALA A 302 19.46 23.43 18.00
CA ALA A 302 20.83 22.97 18.14
C ALA A 302 21.76 24.11 18.59
N ASP A 303 22.87 23.75 19.23
CA ASP A 303 23.97 24.68 19.54
C ASP A 303 24.98 24.79 18.38
N GLY A 304 26.00 25.64 18.56
CA GLY A 304 27.02 25.89 17.55
C GLY A 304 27.93 24.68 17.26
N ASP A 305 28.00 23.73 18.20
CA ASP A 305 28.76 22.49 18.05
C ASP A 305 27.95 21.39 17.35
N GLY A 306 26.69 21.67 17.00
CA GLY A 306 25.80 20.73 16.36
C GLY A 306 25.21 19.68 17.30
N ARG A 307 25.11 19.97 18.61
CA ARG A 307 24.31 19.15 19.52
C ARG A 307 22.86 19.60 19.51
N LEU A 308 21.95 18.65 19.40
CA LEU A 308 20.52 18.85 19.60
C LEU A 308 20.26 19.20 21.05
N ARG A 309 19.56 20.30 21.29
CA ARG A 309 19.28 20.83 22.63
C ARG A 309 17.82 20.63 23.01
N ALA A 310 16.90 20.96 22.12
CA ALA A 310 15.47 20.83 22.39
C ALA A 310 14.65 20.47 21.14
N LEU A 311 13.47 19.89 21.37
CA LEU A 311 12.43 19.68 20.38
C LEU A 311 11.08 20.18 20.91
N ASP A 312 10.38 21.01 20.14
CA ASP A 312 8.99 21.41 20.41
C ASP A 312 8.08 20.84 19.32
N ALA A 313 7.16 19.94 19.70
CA ALA A 313 6.33 19.21 18.76
C ALA A 313 4.82 19.46 18.99
N ARG A 314 4.08 19.61 17.89
CA ARG A 314 2.62 19.47 17.87
C ARG A 314 2.22 18.39 16.89
N LEU A 315 1.44 17.43 17.34
CA LEU A 315 1.02 16.28 16.54
C LEU A 315 -0.50 16.27 16.47
N ASP A 316 -1.06 16.42 15.28
CA ASP A 316 -2.45 16.05 15.02
C ASP A 316 -2.46 14.71 14.28
N VAL A 317 -3.10 13.71 14.87
CA VAL A 317 -3.23 12.35 14.31
C VAL A 317 -4.65 12.11 13.89
N ASP A 318 -4.86 11.74 12.63
CA ASP A 318 -6.18 11.40 12.11
C ASP A 318 -6.56 9.98 12.57
N ASN A 319 -7.40 9.89 13.60
CA ASN A 319 -7.88 8.65 14.21
C ASN A 319 -8.83 7.87 13.29
N GLY A 320 -9.54 8.58 12.40
CA GLY A 320 -10.75 8.06 11.78
C GLY A 320 -11.89 7.93 12.79
N ALA A 321 -12.83 7.02 12.51
CA ALA A 321 -14.10 6.99 13.21
C ALA A 321 -14.07 6.30 14.58
N TYR A 322 -13.05 5.53 14.92
CA TYR A 322 -12.95 4.73 16.14
C TYR A 322 -11.48 4.62 16.58
N ASN A 323 -11.24 4.42 17.88
CA ASN A 323 -9.89 4.44 18.42
C ASN A 323 -9.03 3.28 17.93
N HIS A 324 -9.56 2.05 17.93
CA HIS A 324 -8.75 0.83 17.84
C HIS A 324 -7.49 0.95 18.71
N TYR A 325 -6.32 1.12 18.09
CA TYR A 325 -5.03 1.32 18.76
C TYR A 325 -4.39 2.69 18.49
N GLY A 326 -5.15 3.64 17.92
CA GLY A 326 -4.76 5.03 17.71
C GLY A 326 -4.13 5.70 18.94
N PRO A 327 -4.66 5.54 20.18
CA PRO A 327 -4.02 6.09 21.38
C PRO A 327 -2.58 5.60 21.57
N SER A 328 -2.35 4.29 21.42
CA SER A 328 -1.03 3.67 21.54
C SER A 328 -0.09 4.11 20.40
N ILE A 329 -0.58 4.15 19.15
CA ILE A 329 0.19 4.58 17.97
C ILE A 329 0.63 6.05 18.09
N MET A 330 -0.26 6.94 18.55
CA MET A 330 0.09 8.33 18.83
C MET A 330 1.19 8.41 19.90
N LYS A 331 1.09 7.61 20.97
CA LYS A 331 2.08 7.61 22.06
C LYS A 331 3.46 7.11 21.59
N VAL A 332 3.51 6.09 20.74
CA VAL A 332 4.78 5.61 20.16
C VAL A 332 5.39 6.68 19.25
N GLY A 333 4.57 7.38 18.45
CA GLY A 333 5.04 8.53 17.68
C GLY A 333 5.64 9.63 18.57
N VAL A 334 5.02 9.96 19.71
CA VAL A 334 5.59 10.91 20.69
C VAL A 334 6.92 10.39 21.26
N LYS A 335 7.03 9.08 21.59
CA LYS A 335 8.29 8.47 22.04
C LYS A 335 9.43 8.63 21.04
N THR A 336 9.16 8.58 19.74
CA THR A 336 10.19 8.79 18.70
C THR A 336 10.96 10.10 18.86
N LEU A 337 10.32 11.18 19.33
CA LEU A 337 10.97 12.48 19.58
C LEU A 337 12.15 12.40 20.55
N GLY A 338 12.08 11.51 21.53
CA GLY A 338 13.08 11.40 22.59
C GLY A 338 13.85 10.09 22.55
N SER A 339 13.88 9.39 21.42
CA SER A 339 14.43 8.03 21.33
C SER A 339 15.54 7.84 20.30
N ILE A 340 15.46 8.47 19.12
CA ILE A 340 16.47 8.29 18.04
C ILE A 340 17.80 8.96 18.41
N TYR A 341 17.72 10.17 18.97
CA TYR A 341 18.85 11.01 19.37
C TYR A 341 18.73 11.40 20.85
N ALA A 342 19.76 12.06 21.37
CA ALA A 342 19.85 12.51 22.76
C ALA A 342 19.74 14.05 22.91
N PRO A 343 18.57 14.68 22.67
CA PRO A 343 18.37 16.09 23.03
C PRO A 343 18.28 16.26 24.55
N ASP A 344 18.49 17.48 25.05
CA ASP A 344 18.38 17.78 26.49
C ASP A 344 16.92 17.86 26.97
N GLY A 345 16.00 18.21 26.08
CA GLY A 345 14.57 18.28 26.40
C GLY A 345 13.62 18.17 25.20
N VAL A 346 12.42 17.65 25.45
CA VAL A 346 11.34 17.55 24.46
C VAL A 346 10.05 18.06 25.09
N ALA A 347 9.32 18.92 24.39
CA ALA A 347 7.95 19.33 24.75
C ALA A 347 6.98 18.93 23.63
N TRP A 348 5.79 18.43 23.99
CA TRP A 348 4.78 18.04 23.02
C TRP A 348 3.34 18.45 23.38
N ASP A 349 2.54 18.62 22.34
CA ASP A 349 1.07 18.74 22.37
C ASP A 349 0.49 17.83 21.26
N ALA A 350 -0.04 16.67 21.63
CA ALA A 350 -0.51 15.64 20.71
C ALA A 350 -2.02 15.41 20.84
N ARG A 351 -2.75 15.45 19.71
CA ARG A 351 -4.19 15.24 19.62
C ARG A 351 -4.51 14.07 18.69
N LEU A 352 -5.30 13.13 19.18
CA LEU A 352 -5.91 12.07 18.39
C LEU A 352 -7.30 12.52 17.94
N VAL A 353 -7.45 12.89 16.67
CA VAL A 353 -8.62 13.60 16.14
C VAL A 353 -9.53 12.62 15.39
N ASP A 354 -10.78 12.49 15.84
CA ASP A 354 -11.81 11.68 15.18
C ASP A 354 -12.28 12.33 13.88
N THR A 355 -12.25 11.57 12.79
CA THR A 355 -12.83 11.96 11.50
C THR A 355 -13.84 10.91 11.05
N ALA A 356 -14.80 11.29 10.20
CA ALA A 356 -15.83 10.40 9.65
C ALA A 356 -15.29 9.56 8.48
N LEU A 357 -14.10 8.99 8.68
CA LEU A 357 -13.34 8.12 7.77
C LEU A 357 -13.08 6.77 8.44
N PRO A 358 -12.72 5.72 7.69
CA PRO A 358 -12.31 4.45 8.29
C PRO A 358 -11.25 4.65 9.38
N PRO A 359 -11.37 3.96 10.53
CA PRO A 359 -10.41 4.09 11.62
C PRO A 359 -9.01 3.70 11.17
N GLY A 360 -7.99 4.35 11.75
CA GLY A 360 -6.62 3.93 11.54
C GLY A 360 -6.29 2.66 12.34
N GLY A 361 -5.29 1.90 11.88
CA GLY A 361 -4.83 0.66 12.52
C GLY A 361 -3.32 0.57 12.66
N GLN A 362 -2.87 -0.58 13.14
CA GLN A 362 -1.46 -0.93 13.26
C GLN A 362 -0.87 -1.12 11.89
N PHE A 363 0.31 -0.55 11.66
CA PHE A 363 1.09 -0.74 10.47
C PHE A 363 2.56 -0.80 10.89
N ARG A 364 3.36 -1.65 10.25
CA ARG A 364 4.83 -1.75 10.39
C ARG A 364 5.49 -0.43 10.83
N GLY A 365 6.17 -0.39 11.98
CA GLY A 365 6.85 0.78 12.53
C GLY A 365 5.98 1.71 13.40
N TYR A 366 4.67 1.45 13.46
CA TYR A 366 3.78 1.85 14.56
C TYR A 366 3.86 3.32 15.01
N GLY A 367 3.68 4.27 14.09
CA GLY A 367 3.73 5.72 14.38
C GLY A 367 5.14 6.34 14.27
N GLY A 368 6.19 5.52 14.35
CA GLY A 368 7.58 5.96 14.20
C GLY A 368 7.90 6.60 12.85
N PRO A 369 7.55 5.99 11.69
CA PRO A 369 7.83 6.58 10.37
C PRO A 369 7.29 8.00 10.19
N GLN A 370 6.11 8.28 10.73
CA GLN A 370 5.46 9.58 10.61
C GLN A 370 6.23 10.69 11.32
N VAL A 371 6.75 10.42 12.52
CA VAL A 371 7.51 11.40 13.31
C VAL A 371 8.97 11.46 12.87
N ALA A 372 9.56 10.33 12.48
CA ALA A 372 10.90 10.26 11.90
C ALA A 372 10.99 11.10 10.62
N PHE A 373 9.95 11.13 9.78
CA PHE A 373 9.93 12.01 8.60
C PHE A 373 10.17 13.49 8.96
N ALA A 374 9.53 13.99 10.02
CA ALA A 374 9.71 15.37 10.48
C ALA A 374 11.09 15.58 11.13
N MET A 375 11.50 14.67 12.02
CA MET A 375 12.76 14.76 12.76
C MET A 375 13.98 14.70 11.84
N GLU A 376 14.09 13.66 11.02
CA GLU A 376 15.24 13.44 10.14
C GLU A 376 15.37 14.51 9.05
N SER A 377 14.25 15.08 8.61
CA SER A 377 14.25 16.25 7.71
C SER A 377 14.82 17.50 8.39
N GLN A 378 14.51 17.72 9.67
CA GLN A 378 15.03 18.88 10.42
C GLN A 378 16.44 18.69 10.93
N VAL A 379 16.85 17.46 11.24
CA VAL A 379 18.24 17.11 11.54
C VAL A 379 19.13 17.43 10.35
N ASP A 380 18.69 17.08 9.15
CA ASP A 380 19.36 17.44 7.90
C ASP A 380 19.39 18.97 7.66
N GLU A 381 18.29 19.67 7.91
CA GLU A 381 18.21 21.14 7.80
C GLU A 381 19.11 21.86 8.82
N LEU A 382 19.24 21.34 10.05
CA LEU A 382 20.14 21.87 11.06
C LEU A 382 21.61 21.65 10.68
N ALA A 383 21.96 20.45 10.22
CA ALA A 383 23.30 20.13 9.78
C ALA A 383 23.76 21.07 8.66
N GLU A 384 22.92 21.26 7.64
CA GLU A 384 23.21 22.18 6.53
C GLU A 384 23.41 23.62 7.01
N ARG A 385 22.50 24.16 7.83
CA ARG A 385 22.62 25.55 8.31
C ARG A 385 23.85 25.78 9.20
N LEU A 386 24.32 24.76 9.91
CA LEU A 386 25.56 24.80 10.70
C LEU A 386 26.82 24.54 9.86
N GLY A 387 26.68 24.16 8.59
CA GLY A 387 27.81 23.74 7.75
C GLY A 387 28.46 22.43 8.20
N ILE A 388 27.69 21.55 8.87
CA ILE A 388 28.14 20.23 9.34
C ILE A 388 27.64 19.19 8.34
N ASP A 389 28.46 18.17 8.04
CA ASP A 389 28.01 17.05 7.21
C ASP A 389 26.81 16.33 7.88
N PRO A 390 25.74 16.00 7.13
CA PRO A 390 24.56 15.35 7.68
C PRO A 390 24.82 14.03 8.41
N ILE A 391 25.86 13.27 8.05
CA ILE A 391 26.24 12.04 8.77
C ILE A 391 26.96 12.42 10.07
N ASP A 392 27.93 13.32 10.03
CA ASP A 392 28.67 13.76 11.21
C ASP A 392 27.76 14.38 12.28
N PHE A 393 26.75 15.17 11.86
CA PHE A 393 25.75 15.72 12.78
C PHE A 393 24.99 14.61 13.53
N ARG A 394 24.63 13.52 12.84
CA ARG A 394 23.93 12.38 13.43
C ARG A 394 24.84 11.60 14.38
N VAL A 395 26.10 11.39 14.02
CA VAL A 395 27.10 10.76 14.88
C VAL A 395 27.26 11.54 16.20
N ARG A 396 27.30 12.88 16.16
CA ARG A 396 27.39 13.73 17.37
C ARG A 396 26.20 13.57 18.33
N ASN A 397 25.04 13.18 17.82
CA ASN A 397 23.78 13.12 18.55
C ASN A 397 23.28 11.68 18.81
N ALA A 398 24.02 10.67 18.37
CA ALA A 398 23.67 9.27 18.54
C ALA A 398 23.64 8.86 20.02
N ASN A 399 22.70 7.97 20.36
CA ASN A 399 22.66 7.35 21.69
C ASN A 399 23.91 6.50 21.93
N ARG A 400 24.32 6.40 23.19
CA ARG A 400 25.45 5.58 23.62
C ARG A 400 24.97 4.29 24.30
N PRO A 401 25.73 3.18 24.20
CA PRO A 401 25.48 1.98 25.02
C PRO A 401 25.40 2.33 26.51
N GLY A 402 24.52 1.66 27.25
CA GLY A 402 24.27 1.90 28.68
C GLY A 402 23.47 3.17 29.01
N SER A 403 23.09 3.99 28.02
CA SER A 403 22.30 5.19 28.27
C SER A 403 20.80 4.91 28.41
N THR A 404 20.07 5.86 28.99
CA THR A 404 18.59 5.86 28.96
C THR A 404 18.11 7.07 28.19
N THR A 405 17.31 6.84 27.15
CA THR A 405 16.75 7.92 26.33
C THR A 405 15.73 8.75 27.12
N LEU A 406 15.41 9.97 26.66
CA LEU A 406 14.38 10.79 27.29
C LEU A 406 13.01 10.10 27.31
N SER A 407 12.74 9.24 26.34
CA SER A 407 11.50 8.45 26.24
C SER A 407 11.43 7.24 27.19
N GLY A 408 12.53 6.91 27.89
CA GLY A 408 12.62 5.79 28.85
C GLY A 408 13.26 4.51 28.33
N ALA A 409 13.64 4.45 27.04
CA ALA A 409 14.35 3.28 26.50
C ALA A 409 15.74 3.14 27.14
N ARG A 410 16.01 1.99 27.77
CA ARG A 410 17.32 1.62 28.30
C ARG A 410 18.10 0.91 27.20
N ILE A 411 19.21 1.50 26.79
CA ILE A 411 19.96 1.04 25.63
C ILE A 411 21.06 0.10 26.10
N GLY A 412 20.93 -1.19 25.75
CA GLY A 412 21.98 -2.20 25.94
C GLY A 412 23.15 -1.92 25.01
N SER A 413 23.06 -2.40 23.76
CA SER A 413 23.97 -1.99 22.68
C SER A 413 23.34 -0.93 21.76
N ALA A 414 24.20 -0.08 21.18
CA ALA A 414 23.79 1.00 20.29
C ALA A 414 24.79 1.13 19.14
N ARG A 415 24.44 0.60 17.95
CA ARG A 415 25.36 0.61 16.80
C ARG A 415 24.96 1.56 15.66
N LEU A 416 24.34 2.69 16.02
CA LEU A 416 23.91 3.68 15.04
C LEU A 416 25.10 4.33 14.31
N VAL A 417 26.23 4.52 15.00
CA VAL A 417 27.43 5.12 14.41
C VAL A 417 28.02 4.18 13.36
N GLU A 418 28.15 2.90 13.66
CA GLU A 418 28.62 1.89 12.72
C GLU A 418 27.65 1.76 11.52
N CYS A 419 26.34 1.86 11.73
CA CYS A 419 25.37 1.90 10.64
C CYS A 419 25.58 3.13 9.74
N LEU A 420 25.84 4.30 10.34
CA LEU A 420 26.08 5.56 9.63
C LEU A 420 27.37 5.50 8.80
N GLU A 421 28.44 4.94 9.36
CA GLU A 421 29.71 4.71 8.67
C GLU A 421 29.55 3.71 7.52
N ALA A 422 28.85 2.60 7.76
CA ALA A 422 28.56 1.59 6.75
C ALA A 422 27.81 2.18 5.55
N VAL A 423 26.76 2.99 5.78
CA VAL A 423 26.07 3.64 4.65
C VAL A 423 26.90 4.73 4.00
N ARG A 424 27.74 5.46 4.75
CA ARG A 424 28.66 6.48 4.21
C ARG A 424 29.59 5.86 3.16
N GLU A 425 30.23 4.75 3.52
CA GLU A 425 31.15 4.02 2.66
C GLU A 425 30.39 3.39 1.48
N ALA A 426 29.38 2.59 1.77
CA ALA A 426 28.71 1.78 0.76
C ALA A 426 28.01 2.63 -0.31
N ILE A 427 27.40 3.77 0.04
CA ILE A 427 26.78 4.67 -0.96
C ILE A 427 27.81 5.53 -1.70
N GLY A 428 29.06 5.59 -1.24
CA GLY A 428 30.07 6.54 -1.75
C GLY A 428 29.74 7.99 -1.40
N TRP A 429 29.24 8.24 -0.18
CA TRP A 429 28.70 9.54 0.28
C TRP A 429 29.67 10.70 0.02
N ASP A 430 30.92 10.57 0.48
CA ASP A 430 31.89 11.67 0.42
C ASP A 430 32.27 12.02 -1.02
N ALA A 431 32.35 11.03 -1.91
CA ALA A 431 32.62 11.26 -3.33
C ALA A 431 31.45 11.98 -4.00
N LYS A 432 30.21 11.53 -3.76
CA LYS A 432 28.99 12.15 -4.31
C LYS A 432 28.76 13.57 -3.79
N ARG A 433 29.09 13.83 -2.53
CA ARG A 433 29.01 15.17 -1.90
C ARG A 433 30.07 16.13 -2.45
N ARG A 434 31.24 15.63 -2.86
CA ARG A 434 32.28 16.43 -3.55
C ARG A 434 31.93 16.68 -5.02
N ASP A 435 31.48 15.66 -5.76
CA ASP A 435 31.05 15.73 -7.16
C ASP A 435 29.53 15.96 -7.26
N ARG A 436 29.05 17.11 -6.76
CA ARG A 436 27.61 17.44 -6.83
C ARG A 436 27.19 17.60 -8.29
N ARG A 437 26.19 16.82 -8.70
CA ARG A 437 25.58 16.91 -10.02
C ARG A 437 24.23 17.62 -9.93
N PRO A 438 23.91 18.53 -10.87
CA PRO A 438 22.61 19.17 -10.89
C PRO A 438 21.48 18.14 -10.89
N LEU A 439 20.46 18.36 -10.06
CA LEU A 439 19.25 17.55 -9.99
C LEU A 439 19.47 16.09 -9.56
N ARG A 440 20.66 15.76 -9.09
CA ARG A 440 20.95 14.52 -8.36
C ARG A 440 21.32 14.88 -6.94
N GLY A 441 20.80 14.09 -6.01
CA GLY A 441 21.03 14.33 -4.58
C GLY A 441 21.20 13.03 -3.82
N VAL A 442 21.95 13.13 -2.73
CA VAL A 442 22.13 12.05 -1.77
C VAL A 442 21.51 12.44 -0.43
N GLY A 443 20.81 11.50 0.19
CA GLY A 443 20.14 11.71 1.46
C GLY A 443 20.41 10.56 2.42
N VAL A 444 20.46 10.89 3.71
CA VAL A 444 20.62 9.93 4.80
C VAL A 444 19.50 10.12 5.82
N ALA A 445 19.03 9.03 6.41
CA ALA A 445 18.13 9.07 7.56
C ALA A 445 18.33 7.87 8.48
N CYS A 446 17.98 8.06 9.74
CA CYS A 446 18.12 7.05 10.80
C CYS A 446 16.77 6.65 11.41
N GLY A 447 16.80 5.57 12.18
CA GLY A 447 15.69 5.19 13.04
C GLY A 447 16.11 4.33 14.21
N MET A 448 15.21 4.21 15.18
CA MET A 448 15.30 3.28 16.30
C MET A 448 13.94 2.60 16.50
N HIS A 449 13.93 1.29 16.79
CA HIS A 449 12.73 0.53 17.07
C HIS A 449 12.98 -0.54 18.15
N GLY A 450 12.01 -0.81 19.01
CA GLY A 450 12.12 -1.86 20.03
C GLY A 450 11.95 -3.27 19.46
N SER A 451 12.62 -4.25 20.07
CA SER A 451 12.46 -5.70 19.82
C SER A 451 11.41 -6.30 20.76
N GLY A 452 10.14 -6.11 20.42
CA GLY A 452 9.01 -6.42 21.29
C GLY A 452 8.59 -5.25 22.16
N SER A 453 7.37 -5.30 22.70
CA SER A 453 6.87 -4.25 23.58
C SER A 453 5.98 -4.80 24.69
N TYR A 454 6.22 -4.37 25.93
CA TYR A 454 5.33 -4.55 27.06
C TYR A 454 4.18 -3.52 27.03
N ALA A 455 3.38 -3.56 25.95
CA ALA A 455 2.27 -2.64 25.72
C ALA A 455 0.96 -3.06 26.41
N HIS A 456 0.81 -4.33 26.78
CA HIS A 456 -0.41 -4.89 27.38
C HIS A 456 -0.03 -5.84 28.52
N GLY A 457 -0.89 -6.02 29.52
CA GLY A 457 -0.66 -6.99 30.59
C GLY A 457 -0.25 -8.38 30.06
N GLY A 458 0.88 -8.91 30.53
CA GLY A 458 1.43 -10.20 30.08
C GLY A 458 2.15 -10.19 28.73
N SER A 459 2.27 -9.06 28.02
CA SER A 459 2.97 -9.06 26.71
C SER A 459 4.50 -9.16 26.80
N ASN A 460 5.06 -9.11 28.01
CA ASN A 460 6.44 -9.50 28.32
C ASN A 460 6.60 -11.01 28.57
N ARG A 461 5.59 -11.84 28.25
CA ARG A 461 5.64 -13.30 28.34
C ARG A 461 5.51 -13.96 26.95
N SER A 462 6.12 -15.13 26.80
CA SER A 462 5.89 -16.09 25.71
C SER A 462 6.15 -17.50 26.24
N ASP A 463 5.36 -18.46 25.79
CA ASP A 463 5.54 -19.88 26.13
C ASP A 463 5.84 -20.68 24.86
N ALA A 464 6.55 -21.80 25.02
CA ALA A 464 6.84 -22.75 23.95
C ALA A 464 7.03 -24.15 24.54
N ALA A 465 6.78 -25.17 23.71
CA ALA A 465 7.11 -26.54 24.06
C ALA A 465 7.92 -27.19 22.95
N VAL A 466 8.74 -28.17 23.33
CA VAL A 466 9.59 -28.94 22.43
C VAL A 466 9.38 -30.42 22.74
N ASP A 467 9.00 -31.16 21.72
CA ASP A 467 8.74 -32.59 21.75
C ASP A 467 9.87 -33.31 20.97
N LEU A 468 10.53 -34.28 21.58
CA LEU A 468 11.48 -35.18 20.90
C LEU A 468 10.86 -36.59 20.81
N PHE A 469 10.81 -37.13 19.59
CA PHE A 469 10.24 -38.44 19.30
C PHE A 469 11.31 -39.54 19.37
N GLU A 470 10.90 -40.79 19.62
CA GLU A 470 11.78 -41.99 19.58
C GLU A 470 12.51 -42.18 18.24
N ASP A 471 11.97 -41.65 17.14
CA ASP A 471 12.64 -41.69 15.83
C ASP A 471 13.69 -40.58 15.63
N GLY A 472 13.89 -39.73 16.64
CA GLY A 472 14.86 -38.63 16.63
C GLY A 472 14.33 -37.33 16.05
N ARG A 473 13.10 -37.28 15.50
CA ARG A 473 12.49 -36.04 15.03
C ARG A 473 12.12 -35.13 16.20
N VAL A 474 12.04 -33.84 15.92
CA VAL A 474 11.69 -32.81 16.90
C VAL A 474 10.48 -32.02 16.42
N ARG A 475 9.56 -31.70 17.33
CA ARG A 475 8.49 -30.74 17.09
C ARG A 475 8.55 -29.60 18.09
N VAL A 476 8.56 -28.37 17.58
CA VAL A 476 8.32 -27.16 18.37
C VAL A 476 6.83 -26.85 18.34
N ARG A 477 6.18 -26.64 19.49
CA ARG A 477 4.79 -26.18 19.60
C ARG A 477 4.79 -24.73 20.08
N PHE A 478 4.17 -23.83 19.29
CA PHE A 478 4.22 -22.39 19.55
C PHE A 478 2.93 -21.67 19.13
N GLY A 479 2.30 -20.91 20.04
CA GLY A 479 0.95 -20.33 19.82
C GLY A 479 0.86 -19.18 18.82
N GLY A 480 1.97 -18.62 18.35
CA GLY A 480 1.98 -17.55 17.35
C GLY A 480 1.73 -18.05 15.92
N ALA A 481 1.76 -17.13 14.96
CA ALA A 481 1.58 -17.44 13.53
C ALA A 481 2.68 -16.78 12.68
N ASP A 482 3.05 -17.44 11.57
CA ASP A 482 4.04 -16.92 10.62
C ASP A 482 3.37 -16.28 9.40
N ALA A 483 3.37 -14.95 9.35
CA ALA A 483 2.78 -14.18 8.24
C ALA A 483 3.79 -13.83 7.13
N GLY A 484 4.74 -14.74 6.87
CA GLY A 484 5.81 -14.55 5.90
C GLY A 484 7.02 -13.80 6.45
N THR A 485 7.10 -13.61 7.77
CA THR A 485 8.31 -13.10 8.44
C THR A 485 9.34 -14.21 8.63
N GLY A 486 8.91 -15.46 8.51
CA GLY A 486 9.77 -16.62 8.58
C GLY A 486 10.07 -17.06 10.01
N GLN A 487 9.14 -16.77 10.90
CA GLN A 487 9.21 -17.16 12.31
C GLN A 487 9.33 -18.68 12.45
N ARG A 488 8.65 -19.45 11.59
CA ARG A 488 8.71 -20.92 11.63
C ARG A 488 10.14 -21.43 11.51
N THR A 489 10.90 -20.89 10.56
CA THR A 489 12.30 -21.25 10.31
C THR A 489 13.20 -20.85 11.47
N ILE A 490 13.05 -19.63 11.98
CA ILE A 490 13.87 -19.11 13.08
C ILE A 490 13.70 -19.95 14.35
N LEU A 491 12.46 -20.34 14.69
CA LEU A 491 12.20 -21.18 15.85
C LEU A 491 12.76 -22.60 15.66
N ALA A 492 12.68 -23.16 14.45
CA ALA A 492 13.30 -24.45 14.13
C ALA A 492 14.83 -24.42 14.29
N GLN A 493 15.50 -23.37 13.78
CA GLN A 493 16.95 -23.20 13.92
C GLN A 493 17.38 -23.10 15.39
N ILE A 494 16.62 -22.39 16.22
CA ILE A 494 16.91 -22.25 17.65
C ILE A 494 16.79 -23.60 18.37
N ALA A 495 15.73 -24.37 18.11
CA ALA A 495 15.56 -25.70 18.69
C ALA A 495 16.65 -26.69 18.22
N ALA A 496 16.98 -26.65 16.93
CA ALA A 496 18.04 -27.49 16.34
C ALA A 496 19.41 -27.20 16.96
N GLU A 497 19.72 -25.93 17.21
CA GLU A 497 21.00 -25.53 17.83
C GLU A 497 21.16 -26.10 19.25
N GLU A 498 20.13 -25.96 20.09
CA GLU A 498 20.17 -26.40 21.50
C GLU A 498 20.18 -27.93 21.64
N LEU A 499 19.43 -28.66 20.80
CA LEU A 499 19.35 -30.12 20.83
C LEU A 499 20.45 -30.81 20.00
N GLY A 500 21.08 -30.08 19.08
CA GLY A 500 22.10 -30.61 18.19
C GLY A 500 21.63 -31.61 17.15
N VAL A 501 20.41 -31.41 16.63
CA VAL A 501 19.82 -32.15 15.51
C VAL A 501 19.96 -31.36 14.20
N ASP A 502 19.67 -32.00 13.06
CA ASP A 502 19.53 -31.27 11.81
C ASP A 502 18.28 -30.37 11.87
N VAL A 503 18.34 -29.17 11.27
CA VAL A 503 17.17 -28.29 11.21
C VAL A 503 16.02 -28.93 10.44
N ASP A 504 16.31 -29.80 9.46
CA ASP A 504 15.32 -30.50 8.65
C ASP A 504 14.54 -31.56 9.44
N ASP A 505 15.10 -32.06 10.54
CA ASP A 505 14.43 -32.96 11.48
C ASP A 505 13.52 -32.21 12.47
N VAL A 506 13.48 -30.87 12.42
CA VAL A 506 12.62 -30.02 13.25
C VAL A 506 11.40 -29.53 12.48
N ASP A 507 10.21 -29.97 12.90
CA ASP A 507 8.92 -29.40 12.53
C ASP A 507 8.46 -28.35 13.56
N VAL A 508 7.60 -27.43 13.15
CA VAL A 508 7.06 -26.39 14.03
C VAL A 508 5.55 -26.31 13.85
N LEU A 509 4.81 -26.71 14.87
CA LEU A 509 3.36 -26.56 14.97
C LEU A 509 3.03 -25.16 15.49
N MET A 510 2.30 -24.39 14.70
CA MET A 510 1.91 -23.01 15.00
C MET A 510 0.39 -22.86 15.06
N ALA A 511 -0.09 -21.86 15.80
CA ALA A 511 -1.48 -21.39 15.75
C ALA A 511 -2.54 -22.50 15.90
N ASP A 512 -2.29 -23.53 16.71
CA ASP A 512 -3.28 -24.55 17.06
C ASP A 512 -3.70 -24.35 18.53
N GLY A 513 -4.90 -23.80 18.72
CA GLY A 513 -5.38 -23.40 20.05
C GLY A 513 -5.54 -24.55 21.06
N GLU A 514 -5.46 -25.82 20.63
CA GLU A 514 -5.53 -26.99 21.52
C GLU A 514 -4.15 -27.56 21.85
N LEU A 515 -3.20 -27.46 20.89
CA LEU A 515 -1.90 -28.13 20.98
C LEU A 515 -0.74 -27.19 21.27
N THR A 516 -0.93 -25.87 21.15
CA THR A 516 0.16 -24.90 21.32
C THR A 516 0.02 -24.08 22.60
N PRO A 517 1.15 -23.78 23.29
CA PRO A 517 1.13 -22.99 24.51
C PRO A 517 0.92 -21.50 24.20
N PHE A 518 0.77 -20.69 25.25
CA PHE A 518 0.44 -19.28 25.14
C PHE A 518 1.50 -18.45 24.39
N ASP A 519 1.07 -17.78 23.33
CA ASP A 519 1.81 -16.67 22.73
C ASP A 519 0.83 -15.61 22.19
N MET A 520 1.20 -14.32 22.33
CA MET A 520 0.38 -13.22 21.83
C MET A 520 0.51 -12.96 20.32
N GLY A 521 1.32 -13.74 19.60
CA GLY A 521 1.54 -13.64 18.16
C GLY A 521 2.61 -12.63 17.72
N ALA A 522 2.64 -12.40 16.41
CA ALA A 522 3.66 -11.60 15.73
C ALA A 522 3.25 -10.13 15.56
N TRP A 523 3.67 -9.30 16.51
CA TRP A 523 3.52 -7.84 16.50
C TRP A 523 4.67 -7.17 17.26
N SER A 524 4.89 -5.85 17.08
CA SER A 524 5.98 -5.10 17.73
C SER A 524 7.37 -5.72 17.53
N SER A 525 7.58 -6.47 16.44
CA SER A 525 8.82 -7.19 16.17
C SER A 525 9.26 -8.16 17.27
N ARG A 526 8.31 -8.71 18.05
CA ARG A 526 8.59 -9.60 19.19
C ARG A 526 8.92 -11.04 18.84
N GLY A 527 8.61 -11.51 17.63
CA GLY A 527 8.62 -12.94 17.27
C GLY A 527 9.97 -13.63 17.53
N THR A 528 11.07 -13.08 17.04
CA THR A 528 12.43 -13.59 17.30
C THR A 528 12.82 -13.45 18.77
N HIS A 529 12.48 -12.32 19.38
CA HIS A 529 12.94 -12.02 20.74
C HIS A 529 12.21 -12.86 21.80
N MET A 530 10.89 -12.71 21.90
CA MET A 530 10.07 -13.40 22.89
C MET A 530 9.89 -14.88 22.56
N GLY A 531 9.50 -15.18 21.32
CA GLY A 531 9.28 -16.56 20.88
C GLY A 531 10.59 -17.35 20.80
N GLY A 532 11.67 -16.73 20.33
CA GLY A 532 12.99 -17.35 20.31
C GLY A 532 13.53 -17.68 21.70
N HIS A 533 13.36 -16.80 22.69
CA HIS A 533 13.73 -17.12 24.09
C HIS A 533 12.89 -18.24 24.69
N ALA A 534 11.58 -18.27 24.41
CA ALA A 534 10.71 -19.34 24.91
C ALA A 534 11.13 -20.71 24.35
N VAL A 535 11.36 -20.79 23.03
CA VAL A 535 11.81 -22.03 22.38
C VAL A 535 13.21 -22.42 22.85
N ARG A 536 14.14 -21.45 22.94
CA ARG A 536 15.49 -21.72 23.45
C ARG A 536 15.43 -22.30 24.85
N LYS A 537 14.68 -21.68 25.76
CA LYS A 537 14.52 -22.17 27.13
C LYS A 537 13.97 -23.60 27.17
N ALA A 538 12.89 -23.87 26.43
CA ALA A 538 12.30 -25.21 26.38
C ALA A 538 13.28 -26.25 25.80
N ALA A 539 14.01 -25.90 24.74
CA ALA A 539 14.98 -26.79 24.12
C ALA A 539 16.23 -27.01 24.98
N THR A 540 16.73 -25.99 25.68
CA THR A 540 17.87 -26.12 26.61
C THR A 540 17.51 -27.03 27.78
N GLU A 541 16.34 -26.83 28.41
CA GLU A 541 15.90 -27.66 29.54
C GLU A 541 15.69 -29.13 29.10
N LEU A 542 15.13 -29.37 27.91
CA LEU A 542 15.05 -30.72 27.32
C LEU A 542 16.45 -31.30 27.01
N ALA A 543 17.36 -30.50 26.48
CA ALA A 543 18.73 -30.90 26.21
C ALA A 543 19.47 -31.31 27.50
N ASP A 544 19.24 -30.63 28.61
CA ASP A 544 19.81 -30.99 29.91
C ASP A 544 19.28 -32.34 30.40
N THR A 545 17.97 -32.60 30.28
CA THR A 545 17.40 -33.93 30.56
C THR A 545 18.06 -35.03 29.71
N LEU A 546 18.28 -34.78 28.42
CA LEU A 546 18.94 -35.74 27.53
C LEU A 546 20.41 -35.97 27.91
N ARG A 547 21.13 -34.92 28.30
CA ARG A 547 22.51 -35.04 28.81
C ARG A 547 22.57 -35.85 30.08
N ASP A 548 21.63 -35.65 31.01
CA ASP A 548 21.57 -36.41 32.27
C ASP A 548 21.30 -37.89 32.02
N LEU A 549 20.32 -38.22 31.17
CA LEU A 549 20.00 -39.59 30.77
C LEU A 549 21.20 -40.26 30.07
N ALA A 550 21.86 -39.55 29.16
CA ALA A 550 23.05 -40.04 28.48
C ALA A 550 24.23 -40.19 29.44
N ALA A 551 24.40 -39.29 30.41
CA ALA A 551 25.47 -39.34 31.38
C ALA A 551 25.34 -40.58 32.28
N GLU A 552 24.12 -40.90 32.70
CA GLU A 552 23.81 -42.15 33.41
C GLU A 552 24.09 -43.37 32.53
N LYS A 553 23.66 -43.34 31.27
CA LYS A 553 23.77 -44.48 30.36
C LYS A 553 25.21 -44.77 29.91
N LEU A 554 25.97 -43.72 29.62
CA LEU A 554 27.35 -43.77 29.11
C LEU A 554 28.38 -43.73 30.24
N GLY A 555 27.97 -43.43 31.48
CA GLY A 555 28.86 -43.34 32.63
C GLY A 555 29.84 -42.15 32.58
N SER A 556 29.49 -41.07 31.89
CA SER A 556 30.34 -39.87 31.71
C SER A 556 29.55 -38.59 31.97
N GLY A 557 30.13 -37.64 32.70
CA GLY A 557 29.54 -36.31 32.90
C GLY A 557 29.85 -35.30 31.80
N ASP A 558 30.70 -35.65 30.82
CA ASP A 558 31.03 -34.81 29.66
C ASP A 558 30.26 -35.33 28.44
N VAL A 559 28.98 -34.97 28.34
CA VAL A 559 28.07 -35.34 27.25
C VAL A 559 27.81 -34.14 26.35
N ARG A 560 27.96 -34.33 25.04
CA ARG A 560 27.62 -33.33 24.01
C ARG A 560 26.50 -33.83 23.12
N LEU A 561 25.57 -32.94 22.76
CA LEU A 561 24.48 -33.25 21.84
C LEU A 561 24.85 -32.74 20.45
N GLU A 562 25.24 -33.66 19.56
CA GLU A 562 25.72 -33.34 18.22
C GLU A 562 25.29 -34.41 17.21
N GLU A 563 24.79 -33.96 16.05
CA GLU A 563 24.33 -34.82 14.94
C GLU A 563 23.22 -35.81 15.36
N GLY A 564 22.26 -35.33 16.17
CA GLY A 564 21.15 -36.14 16.68
C GLY A 564 21.58 -37.25 17.63
N ARG A 565 22.75 -37.10 18.26
CA ARG A 565 23.33 -38.08 19.19
C ARG A 565 23.87 -37.40 20.44
N ALA A 566 23.77 -38.06 21.58
CA ALA A 566 24.52 -37.74 22.78
C ALA A 566 25.87 -38.49 22.75
N ARG A 567 26.98 -37.75 22.82
CA ARG A 567 28.35 -38.26 22.66
C ARG A 567 29.16 -38.04 23.93
N ALA A 568 29.87 -39.06 24.39
CA ALA A 568 30.84 -38.99 25.48
C ALA A 568 32.11 -39.76 25.08
N GLY A 569 33.17 -39.05 24.70
CA GLY A 569 34.39 -39.67 24.20
C GLY A 569 34.17 -40.41 22.87
N GLN A 570 34.34 -41.73 22.86
CA GLN A 570 34.06 -42.59 21.70
C GLN A 570 32.66 -43.23 21.75
N ASP A 571 31.97 -43.11 22.88
CA ASP A 571 30.64 -43.68 23.06
C ASP A 571 29.59 -42.67 22.60
N GLU A 572 28.54 -43.17 21.97
CA GLU A 572 27.43 -42.37 21.47
C GLU A 572 26.10 -43.12 21.61
N ILE A 573 25.03 -42.37 21.78
CA ILE A 573 23.65 -42.88 21.76
C ILE A 573 22.76 -41.91 20.99
N PRO A 574 21.93 -42.38 20.03
CA PRO A 574 20.92 -41.56 19.38
C PRO A 574 19.98 -40.90 20.38
N LEU A 575 19.55 -39.66 20.14
CA LEU A 575 18.62 -38.97 21.04
C LEU A 575 17.28 -39.69 21.14
N GLY A 576 16.79 -40.29 20.06
CA GLY A 576 15.57 -41.11 20.06
C GLY A 576 15.65 -42.32 20.98
N ASP A 577 16.82 -42.96 21.10
CA ASP A 577 17.02 -44.08 22.03
C ASP A 577 16.97 -43.61 23.49
N LEU A 578 17.40 -42.37 23.77
CA LEU A 578 17.26 -41.77 25.10
C LEU A 578 15.80 -41.48 25.45
N VAL A 579 14.97 -41.11 24.47
CA VAL A 579 13.52 -40.99 24.67
C VAL A 579 12.92 -42.32 25.11
N ALA A 580 13.25 -43.40 24.41
CA ALA A 580 12.76 -44.75 24.74
C ALA A 580 13.22 -45.23 26.13
N LEU A 581 14.32 -44.68 26.65
CA LEU A 581 14.85 -44.97 27.99
C LEU A 581 14.32 -44.03 29.08
N SER A 582 13.70 -42.91 28.72
CA SER A 582 13.26 -41.91 29.69
C SER A 582 11.99 -42.35 30.41
N PRO A 583 11.94 -42.30 31.76
CA PRO A 583 10.71 -42.59 32.51
C PRO A 583 9.64 -41.51 32.32
N ASP A 584 10.03 -40.32 31.85
CA ASP A 584 9.13 -39.18 31.61
C ASP A 584 8.55 -39.18 30.19
N ALA A 585 9.04 -40.07 29.31
CA ALA A 585 8.48 -40.21 27.97
C ALA A 585 7.08 -40.85 28.00
N GLN A 586 6.14 -40.27 27.25
CA GLN A 586 4.79 -40.79 27.09
C GLN A 586 4.53 -41.06 25.61
N ASP A 587 4.05 -42.25 25.29
CA ASP A 587 3.74 -42.70 23.92
C ASP A 587 4.90 -42.44 22.92
N GLY A 588 6.14 -42.66 23.36
CA GLY A 588 7.34 -42.47 22.56
C GLY A 588 7.76 -41.01 22.33
N VAL A 589 7.32 -40.10 23.20
CA VAL A 589 7.63 -38.68 23.13
C VAL A 589 8.13 -38.17 24.47
N LEU A 590 9.30 -37.53 24.47
CA LEU A 590 9.79 -36.72 25.58
C LEU A 590 9.46 -35.26 25.30
N SER A 591 8.54 -34.67 26.08
CA SER A 591 8.04 -33.31 25.87
C SER A 591 8.44 -32.40 27.03
N HIS A 592 8.86 -31.19 26.71
CA HIS A 592 9.14 -30.15 27.69
C HIS A 592 8.48 -28.82 27.30
N GLU A 593 7.80 -28.17 28.25
CA GLU A 593 7.14 -26.87 28.05
C GLU A 593 7.73 -25.82 29.01
N ALA A 594 8.04 -24.63 28.49
CA ALA A 594 8.63 -23.56 29.26
C ALA A 594 7.98 -22.19 29.01
N SER A 595 7.90 -21.39 30.07
CA SER A 595 7.53 -19.97 30.02
C SER A 595 8.74 -19.07 30.10
N TYR A 596 8.84 -18.11 29.18
CA TYR A 596 9.78 -17.01 29.24
C TYR A 596 9.05 -15.71 29.59
N VAL A 597 9.56 -15.01 30.61
CA VAL A 597 9.08 -13.68 31.01
C VAL A 597 10.29 -12.75 31.07
N ASP A 598 10.24 -11.63 30.36
CA ASP A 598 11.32 -10.64 30.39
C ASP A 598 11.06 -9.60 31.51
N PRO A 599 11.87 -9.60 32.60
CA PRO A 599 11.70 -8.66 33.70
C PRO A 599 12.26 -7.26 33.40
N ARG A 600 12.98 -7.07 32.29
CA ARG A 600 13.59 -5.78 31.91
C ARG A 600 12.59 -4.82 31.29
N MET A 601 11.47 -5.35 30.78
CA MET A 601 10.42 -4.56 30.16
C MET A 601 9.47 -3.99 31.21
N GLU A 602 9.01 -2.77 30.98
CA GLU A 602 8.10 -2.02 31.84
C GLU A 602 6.86 -1.60 31.04
N THR A 603 5.69 -1.69 31.67
CA THR A 603 4.41 -1.24 31.08
C THR A 603 4.09 0.21 31.44
N PHE A 604 3.16 0.80 30.69
CA PHE A 604 2.56 2.09 31.04
C PHE A 604 1.65 1.92 32.27
N GLY A 605 1.92 2.65 33.35
CA GLY A 605 1.15 2.60 34.60
C GLY A 605 1.16 3.92 35.35
N ALA A 606 0.30 4.06 36.37
CA ALA A 606 -0.06 5.33 37.04
C ALA A 606 1.09 6.12 37.68
N GLY A 607 2.32 5.62 37.67
CA GLY A 607 3.51 6.30 38.20
C GLY A 607 4.77 6.30 37.31
N ASN A 608 4.76 5.66 36.12
CA ASN A 608 5.94 5.61 35.25
C ASN A 608 5.69 6.37 33.92
N PRO A 609 6.09 7.65 33.82
CA PRO A 609 5.90 8.44 32.61
C PRO A 609 6.90 8.11 31.48
N ARG A 610 7.91 7.28 31.76
CA ARG A 610 9.02 6.94 30.84
C ARG A 610 9.37 5.44 30.94
N PRO A 611 8.44 4.53 30.62
CA PRO A 611 8.71 3.10 30.76
C PRO A 611 9.70 2.60 29.70
N ASN A 612 10.57 1.69 30.13
CA ASN A 612 11.39 0.87 29.25
C ASN A 612 10.55 -0.24 28.63
N VAL A 613 9.82 0.06 27.55
CA VAL A 613 8.82 -0.86 27.00
C VAL A 613 9.39 -2.07 26.26
N SER A 614 10.68 -2.07 25.90
CA SER A 614 11.36 -3.15 25.20
C SER A 614 12.66 -3.52 25.90
N ALA A 615 13.10 -4.75 25.75
CA ALA A 615 14.35 -5.24 26.34
C ALA A 615 15.58 -4.89 25.49
N SER A 616 15.44 -4.85 24.16
CA SER A 616 16.48 -4.34 23.25
C SER A 616 15.90 -3.40 22.19
N TYR A 617 16.79 -2.62 21.56
CA TYR A 617 16.44 -1.64 20.54
C TYR A 617 17.37 -1.79 19.33
N THR A 618 16.76 -1.91 18.16
CA THR A 618 17.41 -1.96 16.84
C THR A 618 17.63 -0.53 16.35
N PHE A 619 18.82 -0.25 15.82
CA PHE A 619 19.12 1.00 15.12
C PHE A 619 19.33 0.73 13.63
N ALA A 620 19.06 1.74 12.80
CA ALA A 620 19.35 1.66 11.37
C ALA A 620 19.74 3.03 10.81
N ALA A 621 20.58 3.01 9.77
CA ALA A 621 20.87 4.14 8.93
C ALA A 621 20.66 3.73 7.47
N HIS A 622 19.95 4.55 6.69
CA HIS A 622 19.73 4.32 5.27
C HIS A 622 20.27 5.51 4.49
N ALA A 623 20.93 5.24 3.36
CA ALA A 623 21.35 6.26 2.41
C ALA A 623 20.76 5.98 1.02
N VAL A 624 20.37 7.05 0.33
CA VAL A 624 19.72 6.96 -0.97
C VAL A 624 20.25 8.03 -1.92
N GLU A 625 20.44 7.65 -3.18
CA GLU A 625 20.68 8.59 -4.27
C GLU A 625 19.42 8.70 -5.13
N VAL A 626 19.03 9.93 -5.47
CA VAL A 626 17.90 10.19 -6.35
C VAL A 626 18.29 11.11 -7.50
N GLU A 627 17.55 11.00 -8.59
CA GLU A 627 17.54 11.96 -9.69
C GLU A 627 16.14 12.56 -9.82
N VAL A 628 16.07 13.87 -10.01
CA VAL A 628 14.82 14.59 -10.21
C VAL A 628 14.75 15.10 -11.64
N ASP A 629 13.73 14.68 -12.39
CA ASP A 629 13.46 15.24 -13.70
C ASP A 629 12.79 16.63 -13.54
N PRO A 630 13.45 17.74 -13.92
CA PRO A 630 12.91 19.09 -13.72
C PRO A 630 11.77 19.41 -14.69
N VAL A 631 11.62 18.62 -15.76
CA VAL A 631 10.56 18.77 -16.76
C VAL A 631 9.26 18.18 -16.26
N THR A 632 9.33 17.01 -15.61
CA THR A 632 8.15 16.25 -15.22
C THR A 632 7.89 16.26 -13.72
N GLY A 633 8.91 16.55 -12.91
CA GLY A 633 8.89 16.42 -11.45
C GLY A 633 9.08 14.98 -10.96
N GLN A 634 9.31 14.01 -11.86
CA GLN A 634 9.48 12.61 -11.46
C GLN A 634 10.78 12.42 -10.68
N VAL A 635 10.69 11.72 -9.56
CA VAL A 635 11.83 11.33 -8.73
C VAL A 635 12.16 9.87 -9.04
N ARG A 636 13.41 9.60 -9.40
CA ARG A 636 13.93 8.25 -9.63
C ARG A 636 14.96 7.90 -8.57
N VAL A 637 14.78 6.77 -7.90
CA VAL A 637 15.78 6.24 -6.95
C VAL A 637 16.86 5.51 -7.77
N LEU A 638 18.10 5.95 -7.65
CA LEU A 638 19.24 5.43 -8.43
C LEU A 638 20.00 4.33 -7.68
N ASP A 639 20.21 4.51 -6.37
CA ASP A 639 20.97 3.61 -5.51
C ASP A 639 20.42 3.70 -4.08
N TYR A 640 20.43 2.59 -3.36
CA TYR A 640 19.89 2.50 -2.01
C TYR A 640 20.70 1.55 -1.13
N VAL A 641 21.16 2.04 0.02
CA VAL A 641 21.85 1.24 1.04
C VAL A 641 21.09 1.31 2.36
N ALA A 642 20.90 0.16 3.00
CA ALA A 642 20.31 0.05 4.33
C ALA A 642 21.26 -0.71 5.27
N ALA A 643 21.78 -0.04 6.30
CA ALA A 643 22.56 -0.66 7.37
C ALA A 643 21.69 -0.83 8.63
N HIS A 644 21.71 -2.03 9.21
CA HIS A 644 20.89 -2.39 10.37
C HIS A 644 21.74 -2.99 11.48
N ASP A 645 21.64 -2.43 12.69
CA ASP A 645 22.14 -3.00 13.94
C ASP A 645 21.23 -4.16 14.36
N ILE A 646 21.60 -5.38 13.94
CA ILE A 646 20.74 -6.56 14.12
C ILE A 646 21.17 -7.46 15.27
N GLY A 647 22.16 -7.05 16.05
CA GLY A 647 22.80 -7.95 17.00
C GLY A 647 23.41 -9.13 16.25
N ARG A 648 23.00 -10.36 16.52
CA ARG A 648 23.28 -11.51 15.65
C ARG A 648 22.11 -11.84 14.73
N ALA A 649 22.35 -12.01 13.44
CA ALA A 649 21.35 -12.51 12.53
C ALA A 649 21.14 -14.02 12.73
N VAL A 650 19.96 -14.45 13.19
CA VAL A 650 19.64 -15.89 13.29
C VAL A 650 19.61 -16.54 11.90
N ASN A 651 19.07 -15.83 10.92
CA ASN A 651 19.08 -16.22 9.51
C ASN A 651 19.36 -14.98 8.64
N PRO A 652 20.60 -14.79 8.16
CA PRO A 652 21.00 -13.59 7.42
C PRO A 652 20.14 -13.31 6.19
N ALA A 653 19.89 -14.32 5.33
CA ALA A 653 19.08 -14.16 4.13
C ALA A 653 17.64 -13.67 4.42
N MET A 654 17.05 -14.15 5.52
CA MET A 654 15.70 -13.74 5.91
C MET A 654 15.67 -12.33 6.51
N VAL A 655 16.71 -11.94 7.27
CA VAL A 655 16.90 -10.56 7.74
C VAL A 655 17.03 -9.61 6.55
N GLU A 656 17.86 -9.94 5.56
CA GLU A 656 18.00 -9.16 4.33
C GLU A 656 16.65 -9.00 3.61
N GLY A 657 15.89 -10.09 3.45
CA GLY A 657 14.54 -10.05 2.89
C GLY A 657 13.59 -9.12 3.65
N GLN A 658 13.64 -9.12 4.99
CA GLN A 658 12.87 -8.19 5.82
C GLN A 658 13.29 -6.72 5.61
N VAL A 659 14.59 -6.45 5.49
CA VAL A 659 15.12 -5.11 5.23
C VAL A 659 14.65 -4.62 3.87
N ILE A 660 14.84 -5.42 2.82
CA ILE A 660 14.40 -5.10 1.45
C ILE A 660 12.90 -4.80 1.44
N GLY A 661 12.07 -5.69 1.99
CA GLY A 661 10.62 -5.51 2.01
C GLY A 661 10.17 -4.24 2.75
N GLY A 662 10.85 -3.86 3.83
CA GLY A 662 10.52 -2.63 4.57
C GLY A 662 10.99 -1.35 3.87
N VAL A 663 12.13 -1.41 3.17
CA VAL A 663 12.58 -0.33 2.29
C VAL A 663 11.57 -0.08 1.19
N VAL A 664 11.14 -1.13 0.47
CA VAL A 664 10.16 -1.01 -0.61
C VAL A 664 8.84 -0.42 -0.13
N GLN A 665 8.32 -0.91 1.00
CA GLN A 665 7.09 -0.37 1.60
C GLN A 665 7.23 1.10 2.03
N GLY A 666 8.40 1.51 2.54
CA GLY A 666 8.68 2.90 2.90
C GLY A 666 8.83 3.82 1.69
N LEU A 667 9.43 3.33 0.59
CA LEU A 667 9.52 4.05 -0.68
C LEU A 667 8.13 4.30 -1.29
N GLY A 668 7.19 3.37 -1.10
CA GLY A 668 5.81 3.55 -1.48
C GLY A 668 5.17 4.79 -0.85
N ALA A 669 5.21 4.91 0.48
CA ALA A 669 4.72 6.09 1.18
C ALA A 669 5.46 7.39 0.82
N ALA A 670 6.77 7.30 0.52
CA ALA A 670 7.58 8.45 0.11
C ALA A 670 7.18 9.02 -1.25
N LEU A 671 6.89 8.16 -2.23
CA LEU A 671 6.83 8.57 -3.64
C LEU A 671 5.44 8.45 -4.29
N GLY A 672 4.53 7.61 -3.77
CA GLY A 672 3.25 7.38 -4.45
C GLY A 672 2.03 7.05 -3.58
N GLU A 673 2.19 6.24 -2.55
CA GLU A 673 1.05 5.66 -1.82
C GLU A 673 0.29 6.70 -0.97
N GLU A 674 -1.02 6.81 -1.24
CA GLU A 674 -1.96 7.65 -0.48
C GLU A 674 -3.38 7.13 -0.68
N LEU A 675 -4.16 7.02 0.40
CA LEU A 675 -5.60 6.78 0.34
C LEU A 675 -6.36 8.08 0.19
N LEU A 676 -7.16 8.16 -0.86
CA LEU A 676 -7.93 9.34 -1.21
C LEU A 676 -9.40 9.12 -0.90
N TYR A 677 -10.07 10.13 -0.37
CA TYR A 677 -11.47 10.06 0.04
C TYR A 677 -12.31 11.19 -0.56
N GLU A 678 -13.54 10.88 -0.98
CA GLU A 678 -14.56 11.85 -1.41
C GLU A 678 -15.90 11.51 -0.76
N GLY A 679 -16.47 12.46 -0.01
CA GLY A 679 -17.73 12.23 0.71
C GLY A 679 -17.65 11.10 1.75
N GLY A 680 -16.45 10.76 2.22
CA GLY A 680 -16.17 9.66 3.16
C GLY A 680 -15.84 8.33 2.49
N ARG A 681 -15.98 8.22 1.17
CA ARG A 681 -15.69 6.99 0.41
C ARG A 681 -14.29 7.00 -0.20
N THR A 682 -13.56 5.89 -0.11
CA THR A 682 -12.27 5.70 -0.79
C THR A 682 -12.42 5.79 -2.31
N VAL A 683 -11.64 6.66 -2.97
CA VAL A 683 -11.73 6.89 -4.43
C VAL A 683 -10.71 6.10 -5.24
N ASN A 684 -9.71 5.47 -4.60
CA ASN A 684 -8.70 4.63 -5.25
C ASN A 684 -8.57 3.20 -4.63
N PRO A 685 -9.66 2.44 -4.44
CA PRO A 685 -9.65 1.18 -3.68
C PRO A 685 -9.13 -0.05 -4.46
N ALA A 686 -8.17 0.13 -5.37
CA ALA A 686 -7.65 -0.96 -6.21
C ALA A 686 -6.20 -0.67 -6.65
N TYR A 687 -5.37 -1.70 -6.85
CA TYR A 687 -3.96 -1.56 -7.24
C TYR A 687 -3.69 -0.79 -8.52
N ILE A 688 -4.65 -0.78 -9.45
CA ILE A 688 -4.51 0.04 -10.65
C ILE A 688 -4.59 1.54 -10.32
N ASN A 689 -5.29 1.91 -9.25
CA ASN A 689 -5.54 3.29 -8.82
C ASN A 689 -4.68 3.73 -7.63
N TYR A 690 -4.18 2.78 -6.86
CA TYR A 690 -3.36 2.99 -5.69
C TYR A 690 -1.90 2.75 -6.06
N ALA A 691 -1.07 3.77 -5.92
CA ALA A 691 0.24 3.87 -6.51
C ALA A 691 1.30 3.09 -5.68
N LEU A 692 1.15 1.78 -5.61
CA LEU A 692 2.06 0.83 -4.96
C LEU A 692 3.33 0.64 -5.81
N PRO A 693 4.54 0.62 -5.22
CA PRO A 693 5.79 0.35 -5.95
C PRO A 693 5.78 -1.00 -6.67
N ARG A 694 6.44 -1.06 -7.84
CA ARG A 694 6.63 -2.29 -8.62
C ARG A 694 8.10 -2.64 -8.71
N ALA A 695 8.40 -3.89 -9.02
CA ALA A 695 9.79 -4.35 -9.19
C ALA A 695 10.58 -3.54 -10.24
N ALA A 696 9.90 -3.05 -11.28
CA ALA A 696 10.53 -2.23 -12.33
C ALA A 696 10.84 -0.78 -11.91
N ASP A 697 10.30 -0.32 -10.78
CA ASP A 697 10.46 1.06 -10.29
C ASP A 697 11.58 1.22 -9.26
N LEU A 698 12.19 0.10 -8.82
CA LEU A 698 13.04 0.06 -7.64
C LEU A 698 14.45 -0.39 -8.01
N PRO A 699 15.51 0.28 -7.50
CA PRO A 699 16.86 -0.25 -7.62
C PRO A 699 17.05 -1.44 -6.66
N PRO A 700 18.07 -2.30 -6.90
CA PRO A 700 18.51 -3.25 -5.89
C PRO A 700 18.83 -2.54 -4.57
N VAL A 701 18.30 -3.05 -3.46
CA VAL A 701 18.58 -2.52 -2.12
C VAL A 701 19.79 -3.28 -1.58
N ARG A 702 20.89 -2.57 -1.32
CA ARG A 702 22.09 -3.15 -0.70
C ARG A 702 21.95 -3.13 0.81
N VAL A 703 21.92 -4.31 1.41
CA VAL A 703 21.76 -4.47 2.86
C VAL A 703 23.12 -4.68 3.50
N VAL A 704 23.38 -3.99 4.61
CA VAL A 704 24.56 -4.20 5.46
C VAL A 704 24.08 -4.58 6.85
N LEU A 705 24.41 -5.80 7.29
CA LEU A 705 24.11 -6.26 8.63
C LEU A 705 25.26 -5.84 9.55
N VAL A 706 24.96 -4.95 10.49
CA VAL A 706 25.90 -4.53 11.52
C VAL A 706 25.66 -5.41 12.73
N GLU A 707 26.57 -6.37 12.92
CA GLU A 707 26.43 -7.34 13.99
C GLU A 707 27.18 -6.95 15.27
N GLY A 708 26.66 -7.43 16.41
CA GLY A 708 27.29 -7.25 17.71
C GLY A 708 26.50 -7.83 18.86
N ASP A 709 27.06 -7.69 20.06
CA ASP A 709 26.49 -8.31 21.26
C ASP A 709 25.23 -7.55 21.75
N GLU A 710 24.23 -8.31 22.20
CA GLU A 710 22.99 -7.81 22.78
C GLU A 710 22.46 -8.89 23.72
N GLU A 711 22.93 -8.87 24.96
CA GLU A 711 22.58 -9.85 26.00
C GLU A 711 21.06 -10.03 26.16
N ALA A 712 20.26 -9.03 25.76
CA ALA A 712 18.82 -9.17 25.79
C ALA A 712 18.22 -10.12 24.78
N GLY A 713 18.86 -10.35 23.64
CA GLY A 713 18.38 -11.23 22.57
C GLY A 713 18.75 -12.71 22.76
N PRO A 714 17.98 -13.65 22.18
CA PRO A 714 18.44 -15.03 22.06
C PRO A 714 19.64 -15.06 21.10
N TYR A 715 20.77 -15.59 21.55
CA TYR A 715 22.05 -15.56 20.83
C TYR A 715 22.48 -14.16 20.39
N ASP A 716 22.21 -13.14 21.21
CA ASP A 716 22.49 -11.73 20.88
C ASP A 716 21.65 -11.15 19.74
N ALA A 717 20.57 -11.82 19.31
CA ALA A 717 19.76 -11.35 18.19
C ALA A 717 18.85 -10.15 18.56
N LYS A 718 18.80 -9.15 17.67
CA LYS A 718 17.78 -8.09 17.67
C LYS A 718 16.72 -8.35 16.61
N SER A 719 15.66 -7.55 16.64
CA SER A 719 14.56 -7.69 15.69
C SER A 719 14.79 -6.95 14.36
N ALA A 720 14.37 -7.56 13.25
CA ALA A 720 14.44 -7.00 11.89
C ALA A 720 13.06 -6.56 11.34
N GLY A 721 11.99 -6.83 12.10
CA GLY A 721 10.62 -6.79 11.62
C GLY A 721 10.17 -5.40 11.20
N GLU A 722 10.33 -4.38 12.03
CA GLU A 722 9.72 -3.06 11.78
C GLU A 722 10.71 -1.94 11.48
N MET A 723 11.95 -2.07 11.94
CA MET A 723 12.96 -1.02 11.76
C MET A 723 13.12 -0.55 10.29
N PRO A 724 13.12 -1.45 9.27
CA PRO A 724 13.46 -1.04 7.90
C PRO A 724 12.49 -0.08 7.22
N ILE A 725 11.27 0.11 7.74
CA ILE A 725 10.29 1.05 7.15
C ILE A 725 10.44 2.50 7.67
N VAL A 726 11.19 2.72 8.75
CA VAL A 726 11.28 4.06 9.37
C VAL A 726 12.14 5.03 8.54
N PRO A 727 13.37 4.66 8.10
CA PRO A 727 14.24 5.62 7.40
C PRO A 727 13.88 6.00 5.94
N PRO A 728 13.23 5.16 5.11
CA PRO A 728 13.07 5.46 3.67
C PRO A 728 12.47 6.81 3.33
N ALA A 729 11.38 7.20 3.99
CA ALA A 729 10.67 8.44 3.67
C ALA A 729 11.52 9.70 3.92
N PRO A 730 12.12 9.91 5.10
CA PRO A 730 13.04 11.02 5.29
C PRO A 730 14.32 10.93 4.45
N ALA A 731 14.89 9.74 4.21
CA ALA A 731 16.10 9.61 3.38
C ALA A 731 15.84 10.14 1.95
N VAL A 732 14.71 9.75 1.34
CA VAL A 732 14.30 10.24 0.02
C VAL A 732 14.02 11.74 0.05
N ALA A 733 13.33 12.25 1.08
CA ALA A 733 13.07 13.67 1.21
C ALA A 733 14.35 14.51 1.34
N ASN A 734 15.35 13.99 2.05
CA ASN A 734 16.67 14.60 2.17
C ASN A 734 17.43 14.57 0.84
N ALA A 735 17.38 13.46 0.11
CA ALA A 735 18.01 13.35 -1.21
C ALA A 735 17.34 14.26 -2.25
N VAL A 736 16.01 14.38 -2.25
CA VAL A 736 15.29 15.32 -3.12
C VAL A 736 15.66 16.76 -2.77
N TYR A 737 15.76 17.09 -1.48
CA TYR A 737 16.22 18.40 -1.05
C TYR A 737 17.64 18.70 -1.54
N ASP A 738 18.59 17.77 -1.37
CA ASP A 738 19.95 17.92 -1.86
C ASP A 738 20.01 18.11 -3.39
N ALA A 739 19.09 17.46 -4.13
CA ALA A 739 18.98 17.56 -5.59
C ALA A 739 18.43 18.91 -6.09
N ILE A 740 17.40 19.48 -5.43
CA ILE A 740 16.66 20.65 -5.94
C ILE A 740 16.72 21.90 -5.06
N GLY A 741 17.26 21.80 -3.85
CA GLY A 741 17.36 22.90 -2.88
C GLY A 741 16.05 23.33 -2.23
N VAL A 742 14.96 22.56 -2.37
CA VAL A 742 13.65 22.89 -1.78
C VAL A 742 13.09 21.71 -1.00
N ARG A 743 12.67 21.97 0.24
CA ARG A 743 12.20 20.93 1.16
C ARG A 743 10.72 20.67 0.95
N ILE A 744 10.39 19.46 0.49
CA ILE A 744 9.00 19.00 0.37
C ILE A 744 8.60 18.32 1.68
N ARG A 745 7.63 18.93 2.39
CA ARG A 745 7.19 18.49 3.73
C ARG A 745 5.86 17.73 3.71
N ASP A 746 5.37 17.35 2.54
CA ASP A 746 4.05 16.75 2.34
C ASP A 746 4.20 15.48 1.48
N LEU A 747 4.08 14.31 2.09
CA LEU A 747 4.17 13.02 1.41
C LEU A 747 2.82 12.61 0.78
N PRO A 748 2.83 11.87 -0.33
CA PRO A 748 4.01 11.44 -1.10
C PRO A 748 4.61 12.60 -1.94
N ILE A 749 5.92 12.57 -2.17
CA ILE A 749 6.69 13.49 -3.03
C ILE A 749 6.36 13.20 -4.49
N THR A 750 5.20 13.70 -4.90
CA THR A 750 4.60 13.47 -6.21
C THR A 750 5.07 14.50 -7.23
N PRO A 751 5.01 14.20 -8.54
CA PRO A 751 5.48 15.10 -9.58
C PRO A 751 4.88 16.51 -9.53
N ASP A 752 3.60 16.64 -9.13
CA ASP A 752 2.95 17.94 -8.98
C ASP A 752 3.54 18.78 -7.84
N LYS A 753 3.94 18.14 -6.74
CA LYS A 753 4.59 18.82 -5.61
C LYS A 753 6.02 19.23 -5.95
N VAL A 754 6.75 18.40 -6.68
CA VAL A 754 8.12 18.71 -7.15
C VAL A 754 8.13 19.85 -8.14
N LEU A 755 7.29 19.81 -9.19
CA LEU A 755 7.21 20.90 -10.16
C LEU A 755 6.76 22.22 -9.52
N ARG A 756 5.83 22.17 -8.57
CA ARG A 756 5.44 23.36 -7.80
C ARG A 756 6.62 23.91 -7.00
N ALA A 757 7.37 23.06 -6.31
CA ALA A 757 8.54 23.47 -5.54
C ALA A 757 9.63 24.11 -6.42
N LEU A 758 9.91 23.54 -7.59
CA LEU A 758 10.84 24.11 -8.57
C LEU A 758 10.36 25.47 -9.10
N ALA A 759 9.07 25.58 -9.46
CA ALA A 759 8.50 26.83 -9.94
C ALA A 759 8.56 27.95 -8.88
N GLU A 760 8.29 27.62 -7.61
CA GLU A 760 8.40 28.56 -6.49
C GLU A 760 9.85 29.01 -6.26
N ARG A 761 10.82 28.08 -6.30
CA ARG A 761 12.25 28.39 -6.20
C ARG A 761 12.71 29.34 -7.30
N ASP A 762 12.29 29.06 -8.52
CA ASP A 762 12.71 29.79 -9.72
C ASP A 762 11.84 31.04 -9.97
N ALA A 763 10.94 31.38 -9.03
CA ALA A 763 10.00 32.50 -9.11
C ALA A 763 9.18 32.52 -10.42
N VAL A 764 8.88 31.36 -10.98
CA VAL A 764 8.12 31.21 -12.22
C VAL A 764 6.65 31.55 -11.92
N PRO A 765 6.08 32.59 -12.57
CA PRO A 765 4.70 32.99 -12.29
C PRO A 765 3.73 31.90 -12.79
N PRO A 766 2.63 31.65 -12.07
CA PRO A 766 1.62 30.70 -12.52
C PRO A 766 0.96 31.19 -13.82
N ARG A 767 0.68 30.25 -14.73
CA ARG A 767 -0.08 30.52 -15.95
C ARG A 767 -1.42 31.21 -15.63
N ARG A 768 -1.73 32.27 -16.37
CA ARG A 768 -3.01 33.00 -16.23
C ARG A 768 -4.02 32.54 -17.27
N TYR A 769 -5.13 32.01 -16.79
CA TYR A 769 -6.23 31.51 -17.63
C TYR A 769 -7.37 32.53 -17.71
N ARG A 770 -7.63 33.13 -18.89
CA ARG A 770 -8.68 34.16 -19.08
C ARG A 770 -9.98 33.59 -19.66
N LEU A 771 -11.11 33.88 -19.00
CA LEU A 771 -12.47 33.51 -19.42
C LEU A 771 -12.88 34.13 -20.77
N ALA A 772 -12.55 35.42 -20.99
CA ALA A 772 -12.96 36.17 -22.18
C ALA A 772 -12.42 35.58 -23.50
N VAL A 773 -11.35 34.78 -23.44
CA VAL A 773 -10.74 34.13 -24.60
C VAL A 773 -11.41 32.77 -24.91
N ARG A 774 -12.51 32.42 -24.20
CA ARG A 774 -13.15 31.09 -24.22
C ARG A 774 -14.68 31.15 -24.41
N PRO A 775 -15.18 31.82 -25.46
CA PRO A 775 -16.61 32.10 -25.62
C PRO A 775 -17.48 30.83 -25.76
N SER A 776 -16.93 29.71 -26.22
CA SER A 776 -17.69 28.46 -26.40
C SER A 776 -17.95 27.68 -25.11
N ARG A 777 -17.37 28.08 -23.96
CA ARG A 777 -17.35 27.26 -22.72
C ARG A 777 -17.60 28.02 -21.42
N TRP A 778 -18.08 29.27 -21.50
CA TRP A 778 -18.36 30.12 -20.32
C TRP A 778 -19.29 29.45 -19.29
N TRP A 779 -20.26 28.65 -19.76
CA TRP A 779 -21.22 27.96 -18.89
C TRP A 779 -20.58 26.81 -18.07
N ILE A 780 -19.48 26.21 -18.55
CA ILE A 780 -18.74 25.17 -17.78
C ILE A 780 -18.06 25.82 -16.59
N GLU A 781 -17.43 26.98 -16.80
CA GLU A 781 -16.79 27.73 -15.72
C GLU A 781 -17.82 28.28 -14.73
N LEU A 782 -18.97 28.76 -15.23
CA LEU A 782 -20.10 29.11 -14.36
C LEU A 782 -20.52 27.91 -13.49
N LEU A 783 -20.66 26.72 -14.09
CA LEU A 783 -21.02 25.50 -13.38
C LEU A 783 -19.96 25.10 -12.34
N ARG A 784 -18.67 25.15 -12.69
CA ARG A 784 -17.55 24.87 -11.78
C ARG A 784 -17.53 25.83 -10.59
N ARG A 785 -17.75 27.13 -10.81
CA ARG A 785 -17.88 28.13 -9.73
C ARG A 785 -19.12 27.92 -8.88
N ALA A 786 -20.21 27.44 -9.46
CA ALA A 786 -21.45 27.16 -8.74
C ALA A 786 -21.42 25.85 -7.93
N TYR A 787 -20.52 24.90 -8.26
CA TYR A 787 -20.39 23.64 -7.53
C TYR A 787 -20.09 23.85 -6.03
N PRO A 788 -19.06 24.62 -5.64
CA PRO A 788 -18.81 24.98 -4.24
C PRO A 788 -19.98 25.71 -3.56
N LEU A 789 -20.75 26.48 -4.33
CA LEU A 789 -21.91 27.25 -3.84
C LEU A 789 -23.16 26.39 -3.60
N GLY A 790 -23.11 25.08 -3.88
CA GLY A 790 -24.17 24.12 -3.54
C GLY A 790 -24.74 23.34 -4.71
N VAL A 791 -24.43 23.70 -5.96
CA VAL A 791 -24.94 22.96 -7.14
C VAL A 791 -24.49 21.49 -7.12
N HIS A 792 -23.23 21.23 -6.76
CA HIS A 792 -22.73 19.86 -6.64
C HIS A 792 -23.56 19.06 -5.62
N ARG A 793 -23.95 19.70 -4.52
CA ARG A 793 -24.77 19.08 -3.46
C ARG A 793 -26.18 18.76 -3.95
N VAL A 794 -26.81 19.65 -4.71
CA VAL A 794 -28.14 19.42 -5.27
C VAL A 794 -28.11 18.26 -6.27
N LEU A 795 -27.14 18.24 -7.19
CA LEU A 795 -26.95 17.16 -8.14
C LEU A 795 -26.63 15.83 -7.44
N HIS A 796 -25.79 15.86 -6.40
CA HIS A 796 -25.49 14.67 -5.61
C HIS A 796 -26.72 14.14 -4.86
N GLY A 797 -27.49 15.00 -4.17
CA GLY A 797 -28.58 14.57 -3.30
C GLY A 797 -29.87 14.21 -4.03
N PHE A 798 -30.23 14.97 -5.06
CA PHE A 798 -31.45 14.75 -5.85
C PHE A 798 -31.14 14.05 -7.17
N GLY A 799 -30.12 14.50 -7.89
CA GLY A 799 -29.82 14.03 -9.23
C GLY A 799 -29.38 12.57 -9.33
N THR A 800 -28.65 12.07 -8.33
CA THR A 800 -28.21 10.66 -8.28
C THR A 800 -29.35 9.67 -8.04
N ARG A 801 -30.50 10.12 -7.49
CA ARG A 801 -31.69 9.26 -7.33
C ARG A 801 -32.28 8.82 -8.66
N PHE A 802 -32.06 9.63 -9.70
CA PHE A 802 -32.47 9.34 -11.08
C PHE A 802 -31.29 8.85 -11.92
N ALA A 803 -30.18 8.44 -11.29
CA ALA A 803 -29.02 7.92 -11.99
C ALA A 803 -29.40 6.66 -12.78
N ARG A 804 -29.05 6.64 -14.06
CA ARG A 804 -29.12 5.41 -14.87
C ARG A 804 -27.98 4.49 -14.46
N ARG A 805 -28.27 3.23 -14.15
CA ARG A 805 -27.28 2.22 -13.80
C ARG A 805 -27.37 1.05 -14.78
N ALA A 806 -26.23 0.47 -15.15
CA ALA A 806 -26.24 -0.75 -15.94
C ALA A 806 -26.81 -1.90 -15.08
N PRO A 807 -27.75 -2.70 -15.59
CA PRO A 807 -28.26 -3.85 -14.87
C PRO A 807 -27.15 -4.91 -14.73
N ALA A 808 -27.09 -5.64 -13.62
CA ALA A 808 -26.26 -6.83 -13.54
C ALA A 808 -26.85 -7.93 -14.44
N ARG A 809 -26.04 -8.47 -15.36
CA ARG A 809 -26.42 -9.55 -16.28
C ARG A 809 -25.28 -10.54 -16.48
N GLU A 810 -25.65 -11.81 -16.61
CA GLU A 810 -24.73 -12.88 -16.99
C GLU A 810 -24.42 -12.83 -18.49
N VAL A 811 -23.28 -13.44 -18.86
CA VAL A 811 -22.93 -13.66 -20.26
C VAL A 811 -23.54 -14.98 -20.66
N GLU A 812 -24.48 -14.94 -21.59
CA GLU A 812 -25.22 -16.09 -22.10
C GLU A 812 -24.49 -16.78 -23.26
N ALA A 813 -23.68 -16.04 -24.02
CA ALA A 813 -22.94 -16.60 -25.16
C ALA A 813 -21.64 -15.84 -25.48
N VAL A 814 -20.65 -16.59 -25.97
CA VAL A 814 -19.42 -16.06 -26.58
C VAL A 814 -19.33 -16.57 -28.01
N LEU A 815 -19.62 -15.70 -28.97
CA LEU A 815 -19.62 -15.99 -30.40
C LEU A 815 -18.22 -15.79 -30.99
N ARG A 816 -17.87 -16.64 -31.96
CA ARG A 816 -16.52 -16.73 -32.55
C ARG A 816 -16.61 -16.60 -34.07
N PRO A 817 -16.70 -15.36 -34.60
CA PRO A 817 -16.79 -15.16 -36.03
C PRO A 817 -15.54 -15.67 -36.75
N VAL A 818 -15.71 -16.19 -37.97
CA VAL A 818 -14.60 -16.67 -38.83
C VAL A 818 -14.01 -15.56 -39.68
N ASP A 819 -14.81 -14.53 -40.00
CA ASP A 819 -14.39 -13.38 -40.79
C ASP A 819 -14.94 -12.04 -40.26
N THR A 820 -14.58 -10.94 -40.92
CA THR A 820 -14.99 -9.59 -40.53
C THR A 820 -16.47 -9.31 -40.82
N GLY A 821 -17.05 -9.92 -41.86
CA GLY A 821 -18.46 -9.76 -42.21
C GLY A 821 -19.37 -10.37 -41.15
N GLU A 822 -19.08 -11.61 -40.75
CA GLU A 822 -19.78 -12.29 -39.65
C GLU A 822 -19.62 -11.53 -38.33
N ALA A 823 -18.42 -11.02 -38.03
CA ALA A 823 -18.19 -10.21 -36.82
C ALA A 823 -19.07 -8.94 -36.79
N VAL A 824 -19.27 -8.29 -37.94
CA VAL A 824 -20.15 -7.13 -38.08
C VAL A 824 -21.61 -7.53 -37.89
N GLU A 825 -22.05 -8.62 -38.52
CA GLU A 825 -23.42 -9.12 -38.39
C GLU A 825 -23.78 -9.44 -36.93
N LEU A 826 -22.91 -10.18 -36.25
CA LEU A 826 -23.08 -10.55 -34.84
C LEU A 826 -23.03 -9.34 -33.89
N THR A 827 -22.25 -8.31 -34.24
CA THR A 827 -22.22 -7.06 -33.48
C THR A 827 -23.50 -6.25 -33.71
N ALA A 828 -24.01 -6.22 -34.95
CA ALA A 828 -25.24 -5.54 -35.32
C ALA A 828 -26.49 -6.19 -34.71
N SER A 829 -26.46 -7.50 -34.48
CA SER A 829 -27.52 -8.24 -33.78
C SER A 829 -27.49 -8.06 -32.25
N GLY A 830 -26.69 -7.13 -31.73
CA GLY A 830 -26.60 -6.80 -30.30
C GLY A 830 -25.46 -7.48 -29.55
N GLY A 831 -24.57 -8.19 -30.25
CA GLY A 831 -23.33 -8.71 -29.67
C GLY A 831 -22.34 -7.59 -29.31
N THR A 832 -21.56 -7.79 -28.26
CA THR A 832 -20.53 -6.83 -27.82
C THR A 832 -19.14 -7.31 -28.27
N PRO A 833 -18.45 -6.57 -29.15
CA PRO A 833 -17.14 -6.97 -29.65
C PRO A 833 -16.07 -6.90 -28.55
N VAL A 834 -15.17 -7.89 -28.53
CA VAL A 834 -14.04 -7.97 -27.60
C VAL A 834 -12.77 -8.44 -28.31
N GLY A 835 -11.64 -7.78 -28.05
CA GLY A 835 -10.35 -8.11 -28.67
C GLY A 835 -9.21 -8.09 -27.66
N GLY A 836 -8.89 -9.24 -27.05
CA GLY A 836 -7.67 -9.46 -26.26
C GLY A 836 -7.57 -8.58 -25.02
N ASN A 837 -8.32 -8.96 -23.98
CA ASN A 837 -8.49 -8.22 -22.73
C ASN A 837 -8.84 -6.73 -22.92
N THR A 838 -9.92 -6.44 -23.66
CA THR A 838 -10.65 -5.17 -23.47
C THR A 838 -10.91 -4.98 -21.98
N ASP A 839 -10.93 -3.75 -21.49
CA ASP A 839 -11.25 -3.48 -20.08
C ASP A 839 -12.71 -3.81 -19.71
N LEU A 840 -13.46 -4.49 -20.58
CA LEU A 840 -14.81 -4.99 -20.37
C LEU A 840 -14.94 -5.84 -19.10
N SER A 841 -13.99 -6.73 -18.80
CA SER A 841 -14.03 -7.55 -17.57
C SER A 841 -14.05 -6.66 -16.32
N LEU A 842 -13.21 -5.61 -16.33
CA LEU A 842 -13.19 -4.59 -15.28
C LEU A 842 -14.48 -3.76 -15.29
N GLN A 843 -14.95 -3.33 -16.46
CA GLN A 843 -16.21 -2.58 -16.60
C GLN A 843 -17.41 -3.38 -16.07
N ARG A 844 -17.45 -4.70 -16.28
CA ARG A 844 -18.50 -5.58 -15.73
C ARG A 844 -18.45 -5.62 -14.21
N ARG A 845 -17.26 -5.89 -13.63
CA ARG A 845 -17.07 -5.86 -12.18
C ARG A 845 -17.48 -4.52 -11.56
N GLN A 846 -17.24 -3.42 -12.27
CA GLN A 846 -17.58 -2.07 -11.82
C GLN A 846 -19.03 -1.65 -12.11
N GLY A 847 -19.84 -2.50 -12.76
CA GLY A 847 -21.22 -2.18 -13.15
C GLY A 847 -21.33 -1.08 -14.21
N LEU A 848 -20.32 -0.95 -15.07
CA LEU A 848 -20.26 -0.02 -16.20
C LEU A 848 -20.81 -0.62 -17.50
N ALA A 849 -20.68 -1.94 -17.66
CA ALA A 849 -21.17 -2.70 -18.80
C ALA A 849 -21.72 -4.05 -18.34
N ALA A 850 -22.72 -4.58 -19.02
CA ALA A 850 -23.30 -5.89 -18.71
C ALA A 850 -23.82 -6.58 -19.99
N PRO A 851 -22.91 -6.93 -20.92
CA PRO A 851 -23.29 -7.57 -22.17
C PRO A 851 -23.79 -8.99 -21.91
N ARG A 852 -24.80 -9.42 -22.68
CA ARG A 852 -25.31 -10.80 -22.68
C ARG A 852 -24.55 -11.68 -23.67
N THR A 853 -24.13 -11.12 -24.80
CA THR A 853 -23.45 -11.83 -25.88
C THR A 853 -22.13 -11.14 -26.20
N LEU A 854 -21.04 -11.88 -26.19
CA LEU A 854 -19.70 -11.39 -26.56
C LEU A 854 -19.33 -11.87 -27.96
N VAL A 855 -18.68 -11.03 -28.75
CA VAL A 855 -18.18 -11.36 -30.09
C VAL A 855 -16.65 -11.30 -30.07
N ARG A 856 -15.99 -12.46 -30.12
CA ARG A 856 -14.52 -12.57 -29.97
C ARG A 856 -13.82 -12.20 -31.27
N LEU A 857 -13.24 -11.00 -31.33
CA LEU A 857 -12.49 -10.51 -32.49
C LEU A 857 -11.09 -11.12 -32.61
N THR A 858 -10.48 -11.63 -31.52
CA THR A 858 -9.12 -12.22 -31.58
C THR A 858 -9.02 -13.53 -32.35
N GLY A 859 -10.14 -14.12 -32.75
CA GLY A 859 -10.17 -15.30 -33.61
C GLY A 859 -10.13 -14.97 -35.11
N VAL A 860 -10.44 -13.73 -35.50
CA VAL A 860 -10.69 -13.35 -36.90
C VAL A 860 -9.36 -13.07 -37.60
N PRO A 861 -8.90 -13.91 -38.56
CA PRO A 861 -7.55 -13.80 -39.12
C PRO A 861 -7.23 -12.44 -39.76
N PRO A 862 -8.12 -11.84 -40.58
CA PRO A 862 -7.86 -10.51 -41.17
C PRO A 862 -7.65 -9.38 -40.14
N LEU A 863 -8.13 -9.54 -38.90
CA LEU A 863 -7.95 -8.54 -37.85
C LEU A 863 -6.61 -8.66 -37.13
N ARG A 864 -5.81 -9.70 -37.40
CA ARG A 864 -4.55 -10.01 -36.69
C ARG A 864 -3.30 -9.74 -37.51
N THR A 865 -3.47 -9.24 -38.72
CA THR A 865 -2.35 -9.00 -39.63
C THR A 865 -1.92 -7.54 -39.60
N ILE A 866 -0.63 -7.33 -39.83
CA ILE A 866 -0.07 -6.04 -40.19
C ILE A 866 0.35 -6.17 -41.64
N THR A 867 -0.15 -5.31 -42.51
CA THR A 867 0.05 -5.45 -43.97
C THR A 867 0.37 -4.11 -44.58
N GLU A 868 1.44 -4.06 -45.36
CA GLU A 868 1.74 -2.91 -46.21
C GLU A 868 0.88 -2.98 -47.48
N ARG A 869 0.16 -1.89 -47.77
CA ARG A 869 -0.69 -1.79 -48.95
C ARG A 869 0.13 -1.30 -50.14
N GLY A 870 -0.40 -1.48 -51.36
CA GLY A 870 0.29 -1.05 -52.58
C GLY A 870 0.52 0.46 -52.71
N ASP A 871 -0.13 1.28 -51.87
CA ASP A 871 0.10 2.73 -51.76
C ASP A 871 1.15 3.10 -50.68
N GLY A 872 1.84 2.10 -50.10
CA GLY A 872 2.82 2.27 -49.03
C GLY A 872 2.23 2.51 -47.64
N SER A 873 0.90 2.55 -47.50
CA SER A 873 0.26 2.67 -46.18
C SER A 873 0.37 1.37 -45.40
N LEU A 874 0.53 1.48 -44.07
CA LEU A 874 0.54 0.33 -43.17
C LEU A 874 -0.86 0.12 -42.60
N GLU A 875 -1.47 -1.01 -42.89
CA GLU A 875 -2.76 -1.42 -42.32
C GLU A 875 -2.53 -2.38 -41.15
N ILE A 876 -2.95 -1.97 -39.95
CA ILE A 876 -2.76 -2.67 -38.69
C ILE A 876 -4.12 -3.19 -38.23
N GLY A 877 -4.32 -4.51 -38.23
CA GLY A 877 -5.56 -5.12 -37.80
C GLY A 877 -5.91 -4.81 -36.33
N ALA A 878 -7.20 -4.66 -36.02
CA ALA A 878 -7.66 -4.27 -34.69
C ALA A 878 -7.40 -5.33 -33.60
N ALA A 879 -7.21 -6.60 -33.97
CA ALA A 879 -6.88 -7.70 -33.07
C ALA A 879 -5.38 -8.05 -33.05
N VAL A 880 -4.53 -7.26 -33.72
CA VAL A 880 -3.07 -7.29 -33.52
C VAL A 880 -2.78 -7.00 -32.05
N THR A 881 -1.96 -7.84 -31.43
CA THR A 881 -1.56 -7.64 -30.03
C THR A 881 -0.59 -6.47 -29.94
N LEU A 882 -0.56 -5.79 -28.80
CA LEU A 882 0.36 -4.68 -28.59
C LEU A 882 1.80 -5.14 -28.76
N ASP A 883 2.16 -6.30 -28.24
CA ASP A 883 3.51 -6.85 -28.37
C ASP A 883 3.91 -7.12 -29.84
N ALA A 884 2.99 -7.68 -30.65
CA ALA A 884 3.22 -7.86 -32.07
C ALA A 884 3.33 -6.52 -32.82
N LEU A 885 2.56 -5.51 -32.40
CA LEU A 885 2.66 -4.16 -32.97
C LEU A 885 4.03 -3.54 -32.65
N ALA A 886 4.51 -3.61 -31.41
CA ALA A 886 5.82 -3.09 -31.03
C ALA A 886 6.93 -3.74 -31.85
N ALA A 887 6.94 -5.07 -31.94
CA ALA A 887 7.92 -5.81 -32.72
C ALA A 887 7.91 -5.43 -34.21
N ALA A 888 6.73 -5.28 -34.81
CA ALA A 888 6.59 -4.96 -36.23
C ALA A 888 6.90 -3.49 -36.58
N THR A 889 6.86 -2.59 -35.59
CA THR A 889 7.08 -1.15 -35.81
C THR A 889 8.47 -0.69 -35.39
N ARG A 890 9.21 -1.48 -34.63
CA ARG A 890 10.60 -1.19 -34.25
C ARG A 890 11.49 -1.06 -35.50
N GLY A 891 12.27 0.02 -35.57
CA GLY A 891 13.15 0.36 -36.70
C GLY A 891 12.46 1.02 -37.90
N ASN A 892 11.13 1.25 -37.85
CA ASN A 892 10.37 1.91 -38.92
C ASN A 892 9.45 3.02 -38.36
N LEU A 893 8.69 2.71 -37.32
CA LEU A 893 7.79 3.60 -36.59
C LEU A 893 8.08 3.52 -35.08
N ASP A 894 9.31 3.85 -34.68
CA ASP A 894 9.80 3.64 -33.30
C ASP A 894 8.92 4.30 -32.23
N ALA A 895 8.35 5.47 -32.50
CA ALA A 895 7.43 6.12 -31.56
C ALA A 895 6.18 5.27 -31.24
N VAL A 896 5.71 4.43 -32.17
CA VAL A 896 4.60 3.50 -31.92
C VAL A 896 5.06 2.40 -30.96
N ALA A 897 6.23 1.83 -31.22
CA ALA A 897 6.80 0.77 -30.40
C ALA A 897 7.17 1.28 -28.99
N ASP A 898 7.74 2.49 -28.87
CA ASP A 898 8.02 3.17 -27.59
C ASP A 898 6.74 3.40 -26.78
N ALA A 899 5.69 3.91 -27.43
CA ALA A 899 4.41 4.10 -26.76
C ALA A 899 3.84 2.76 -26.28
N VAL A 900 3.92 1.71 -27.10
CA VAL A 900 3.46 0.38 -26.70
C VAL A 900 4.25 -0.19 -25.53
N GLU A 901 5.57 -0.16 -25.57
CA GLU A 901 6.42 -0.75 -24.53
C GLU A 901 6.24 -0.05 -23.18
N SER A 902 5.84 1.23 -23.19
CA SER A 902 5.46 1.99 -22.00
C SER A 902 4.08 1.63 -21.42
N ILE A 903 3.30 0.76 -22.07
CA ILE A 903 1.96 0.33 -21.64
C ILE A 903 2.07 -1.01 -20.90
N ALA A 904 1.65 -1.02 -19.63
CA ALA A 904 1.48 -2.22 -18.80
C ALA A 904 2.70 -3.17 -18.81
N SER A 905 2.53 -4.40 -18.29
CA SER A 905 3.57 -5.43 -18.36
C SER A 905 3.53 -6.18 -19.70
N ALA A 906 4.62 -6.89 -20.02
CA ALA A 906 4.70 -7.73 -21.23
C ALA A 906 3.56 -8.76 -21.32
N GLN A 907 3.16 -9.37 -20.19
CA GLN A 907 2.05 -10.33 -20.14
C GLN A 907 0.72 -9.69 -20.55
N ILE A 908 0.49 -8.43 -20.16
CA ILE A 908 -0.70 -7.69 -20.57
C ILE A 908 -0.59 -7.31 -22.05
N ARG A 909 0.56 -6.86 -22.55
CA ARG A 909 0.75 -6.50 -23.96
C ARG A 909 0.63 -7.68 -24.93
N ALA A 910 1.01 -8.88 -24.48
CA ALA A 910 0.89 -10.12 -25.25
C ALA A 910 -0.58 -10.48 -25.56
N VAL A 911 -1.52 -10.00 -24.75
CA VAL A 911 -2.96 -10.24 -24.96
C VAL A 911 -3.74 -8.98 -25.34
N ALA A 912 -3.33 -7.79 -24.89
CA ALA A 912 -3.93 -6.51 -25.24
C ALA A 912 -3.88 -6.27 -26.74
N THR A 913 -4.96 -5.78 -27.36
CA THR A 913 -4.98 -5.48 -28.81
C THR A 913 -5.01 -3.99 -29.11
N VAL A 914 -4.65 -3.63 -30.34
CA VAL A 914 -4.72 -2.26 -30.86
C VAL A 914 -6.15 -1.70 -30.74
N GLY A 915 -7.16 -2.42 -31.24
CA GLY A 915 -8.56 -2.01 -31.16
C GLY A 915 -9.04 -1.91 -29.71
N GLY A 916 -8.65 -2.85 -28.85
CA GLY A 916 -8.95 -2.83 -27.42
C GLY A 916 -8.35 -1.61 -26.70
N ASN A 917 -7.11 -1.24 -27.02
CA ASN A 917 -6.45 -0.06 -26.46
C ASN A 917 -7.11 1.25 -26.92
N LEU A 918 -7.51 1.34 -28.19
CA LEU A 918 -8.17 2.55 -28.72
C LEU A 918 -9.58 2.73 -28.16
N ALA A 919 -10.32 1.63 -27.95
CA ALA A 919 -11.71 1.64 -27.49
C ALA A 919 -11.88 1.47 -25.97
N GLN A 920 -10.78 1.45 -25.20
CA GLN A 920 -10.83 1.31 -23.74
C GLN A 920 -11.66 2.42 -23.08
N ALA A 921 -12.34 2.09 -21.98
CA ALA A 921 -13.11 3.11 -21.27
C ALA A 921 -12.21 4.11 -20.51
N LYS A 922 -12.81 5.22 -20.07
CA LYS A 922 -12.12 6.37 -19.47
C LYS A 922 -11.33 6.03 -18.22
N ARG A 923 -10.26 6.77 -17.99
CA ARG A 923 -9.56 6.78 -16.70
C ARG A 923 -10.03 7.96 -15.86
N CYS A 924 -10.81 7.69 -14.82
CA CYS A 924 -11.27 8.66 -13.84
C CYS A 924 -11.64 7.92 -12.56
N TRP A 925 -11.13 8.39 -11.41
CA TRP A 925 -11.36 7.80 -10.09
C TRP A 925 -12.84 7.52 -9.84
N PHE A 926 -13.67 8.52 -10.09
CA PHE A 926 -15.10 8.47 -9.79
C PHE A 926 -15.89 7.62 -10.77
N PHE A 927 -15.51 7.64 -12.05
CA PHE A 927 -16.17 6.82 -13.07
C PHE A 927 -15.95 5.32 -12.80
N ARG A 928 -14.73 4.95 -12.45
CA ARG A 928 -14.33 3.56 -12.25
C ARG A 928 -14.76 3.00 -10.89
N ASN A 929 -14.83 3.84 -9.85
CA ASN A 929 -15.00 3.36 -8.48
C ASN A 929 -16.41 3.66 -7.94
N GLY A 930 -17.45 3.25 -8.67
CA GLY A 930 -18.81 3.16 -8.14
C GLY A 930 -19.55 4.46 -7.82
N PHE A 931 -19.01 5.64 -8.14
CA PHE A 931 -19.75 6.90 -7.94
C PHE A 931 -20.75 7.09 -9.09
N ASP A 932 -21.99 7.47 -8.77
CA ASP A 932 -23.00 7.92 -9.73
C ASP A 932 -22.62 9.30 -10.30
N CYS A 933 -21.47 9.38 -10.97
CA CYS A 933 -20.96 10.59 -11.61
C CYS A 933 -21.70 10.86 -12.92
N TYR A 934 -21.55 12.07 -13.45
CA TYR A 934 -22.17 12.51 -14.71
C TYR A 934 -22.09 11.48 -15.85
N LYS A 935 -20.95 10.79 -16.01
CA LYS A 935 -20.82 9.80 -17.08
C LYS A 935 -21.50 8.46 -16.76
N ARG A 936 -21.51 8.06 -15.49
CA ARG A 936 -22.12 6.80 -15.05
C ARG A 936 -23.63 6.94 -14.89
N GLY A 937 -24.07 7.90 -14.08
CA GLY A 937 -25.48 8.12 -13.74
C GLY A 937 -26.26 9.02 -14.71
N GLY A 938 -25.57 9.78 -15.58
CA GLY A 938 -26.20 10.62 -16.61
C GLY A 938 -26.28 12.11 -16.23
N VAL A 939 -27.08 12.86 -16.99
CA VAL A 939 -27.10 14.34 -16.97
C VAL A 939 -27.61 14.95 -15.66
N THR A 940 -28.25 14.18 -14.79
CA THR A 940 -28.67 14.63 -13.46
C THR A 940 -27.55 14.55 -12.43
N CYS A 941 -26.47 13.81 -12.70
CA CYS A 941 -25.39 13.57 -11.76
C CYS A 941 -24.24 14.60 -11.83
N PRO A 942 -23.54 14.87 -10.71
CA PRO A 942 -22.40 15.77 -10.72
C PRO A 942 -21.15 15.10 -11.31
N CYS A 943 -20.16 15.91 -11.68
CA CYS A 943 -18.81 15.40 -11.91
C CYS A 943 -18.00 15.60 -10.63
N TYR A 944 -17.74 14.51 -9.92
CA TYR A 944 -17.04 14.53 -8.64
C TYR A 944 -15.58 15.02 -8.75
N ALA A 945 -14.94 14.84 -9.90
CA ALA A 945 -13.59 15.34 -10.15
C ALA A 945 -13.43 16.85 -9.99
N VAL A 946 -14.51 17.63 -10.08
CA VAL A 946 -14.43 19.10 -9.92
C VAL A 946 -14.15 19.49 -8.47
N GLN A 947 -14.63 18.71 -7.48
CA GLN A 947 -14.42 19.00 -6.06
C GLN A 947 -13.48 18.01 -5.36
N GLY A 948 -13.36 16.78 -5.86
CA GLY A 948 -12.46 15.76 -5.33
C GLY A 948 -11.09 15.76 -6.01
N ASP A 949 -10.33 14.68 -5.84
CA ASP A 949 -8.98 14.57 -6.43
C ASP A 949 -9.00 14.61 -7.96
N HIS A 950 -8.18 15.49 -8.53
CA HIS A 950 -8.06 15.67 -9.97
C HIS A 950 -6.63 15.82 -10.48
N ARG A 951 -5.63 15.59 -9.62
CA ARG A 951 -4.20 15.87 -9.90
C ARG A 951 -3.69 15.21 -11.17
N PHE A 952 -4.00 13.92 -11.37
CA PHE A 952 -3.33 13.10 -12.37
C PHE A 952 -4.20 12.79 -13.61
N TYR A 953 -5.31 12.07 -13.45
CA TYR A 953 -6.06 11.48 -14.58
C TYR A 953 -7.22 12.35 -15.12
N HIS A 954 -7.11 13.68 -15.01
CA HIS A 954 -8.16 14.59 -15.45
C HIS A 954 -7.67 15.64 -16.44
N ALA A 955 -8.60 16.13 -17.26
CA ALA A 955 -8.33 17.06 -18.34
C ALA A 955 -7.92 18.43 -17.79
N ALA A 956 -6.84 18.96 -18.36
CA ALA A 956 -6.39 20.33 -18.18
C ALA A 956 -6.74 21.20 -19.39
N ILE A 957 -7.01 20.61 -20.56
CA ILE A 957 -7.44 21.29 -21.79
C ILE A 957 -8.80 20.72 -22.21
N GLY A 958 -9.71 21.59 -22.64
CA GLY A 958 -10.95 21.11 -23.27
C GLY A 958 -11.84 20.25 -22.37
N GLY A 959 -11.68 20.29 -21.05
CA GLY A 959 -12.61 19.66 -20.10
C GLY A 959 -14.04 20.17 -20.30
N HIS A 960 -15.02 19.27 -20.22
CA HIS A 960 -16.44 19.60 -20.33
C HIS A 960 -17.07 19.64 -18.91
N ARG A 961 -18.35 19.32 -18.77
CA ARG A 961 -18.93 18.87 -17.49
C ARG A 961 -18.23 17.61 -16.95
N CYS A 962 -17.75 16.72 -17.82
CA CYS A 962 -16.89 15.59 -17.47
C CYS A 962 -15.42 15.99 -17.66
N GLN A 963 -14.59 15.67 -16.66
CA GLN A 963 -13.16 16.00 -16.65
C GLN A 963 -12.26 14.80 -16.97
N ALA A 964 -12.83 13.68 -17.39
CA ALA A 964 -12.05 12.49 -17.72
C ALA A 964 -11.25 12.69 -19.02
N VAL A 965 -10.09 12.05 -19.10
CA VAL A 965 -9.21 12.06 -20.28
C VAL A 965 -9.36 10.76 -21.08
N THR A 966 -8.88 10.78 -22.32
CA THR A 966 -8.68 9.55 -23.11
C THR A 966 -7.34 8.92 -22.69
N PRO A 967 -7.33 7.66 -22.22
CA PRO A 967 -6.13 7.04 -21.65
C PRO A 967 -5.23 6.31 -22.66
N SER A 968 -5.49 6.43 -23.97
CA SER A 968 -4.72 5.70 -25.00
C SER A 968 -3.48 6.48 -25.44
N ASP A 969 -2.31 5.97 -25.04
CA ASP A 969 -1.01 6.46 -25.54
C ASP A 969 -0.87 6.20 -27.04
N LEU A 970 -1.37 5.07 -27.53
CA LEU A 970 -1.43 4.76 -28.96
C LEU A 970 -2.24 5.80 -29.76
N ALA A 971 -3.38 6.24 -29.24
CA ALA A 971 -4.17 7.27 -29.89
C ALA A 971 -3.38 8.59 -30.05
N THR A 972 -2.52 8.90 -29.09
CA THR A 972 -1.66 10.09 -29.12
C THR A 972 -0.64 9.99 -30.26
N VAL A 973 0.10 8.88 -30.33
CA VAL A 973 1.08 8.65 -31.41
C VAL A 973 0.42 8.53 -32.77
N PHE A 974 -0.66 7.75 -32.89
CA PHE A 974 -1.38 7.62 -34.15
C PHE A 974 -1.96 8.94 -34.65
N THR A 975 -2.35 9.86 -33.75
CA THR A 975 -2.75 11.22 -34.14
C THR A 975 -1.58 12.00 -34.71
N ALA A 976 -0.37 11.84 -34.16
CA ALA A 976 0.84 12.48 -34.69
C ALA A 976 1.24 11.91 -36.07
N LEU A 977 0.87 10.67 -36.36
CA LEU A 977 1.11 10.02 -37.66
C LEU A 977 -0.04 10.21 -38.66
N ASP A 978 -1.05 11.03 -38.34
CA ASP A 978 -2.29 11.21 -39.12
C ASP A 978 -2.97 9.88 -39.51
N ALA A 979 -2.88 8.88 -38.63
CA ALA A 979 -3.49 7.59 -38.86
C ALA A 979 -5.03 7.69 -38.93
N GLN A 980 -5.62 6.71 -39.59
CA GLN A 980 -7.06 6.61 -39.78
C GLN A 980 -7.59 5.32 -39.18
N VAL A 981 -8.75 5.38 -38.53
CA VAL A 981 -9.45 4.20 -38.02
C VAL A 981 -10.41 3.70 -39.09
N VAL A 982 -10.25 2.44 -39.47
CA VAL A 982 -11.14 1.74 -40.39
C VAL A 982 -12.25 1.10 -39.57
N LEU A 983 -13.48 1.47 -39.88
CA LEU A 983 -14.70 1.02 -39.21
C LEU A 983 -15.52 0.18 -40.19
N ALA A 984 -16.05 -0.93 -39.70
CA ALA A 984 -16.99 -1.76 -40.44
C ALA A 984 -18.32 -1.83 -39.68
N GLY A 985 -19.43 -1.72 -40.40
CA GLY A 985 -20.76 -1.87 -39.84
C GLY A 985 -21.78 -2.31 -40.90
N PRO A 986 -23.06 -2.44 -40.56
CA PRO A 986 -24.11 -2.92 -41.47
C PRO A 986 -24.28 -2.09 -42.75
N LYS A 987 -23.82 -0.84 -42.74
CA LYS A 987 -23.89 0.09 -43.88
C LYS A 987 -22.60 0.12 -44.71
N GLY A 988 -21.71 -0.84 -44.51
CA GLY A 988 -20.41 -0.94 -45.17
C GLY A 988 -19.26 -0.37 -44.34
N HIS A 989 -18.16 -0.05 -45.02
CA HIS A 989 -16.94 0.47 -44.41
C HIS A 989 -16.88 1.99 -44.45
N ARG A 990 -16.32 2.59 -43.40
CA ARG A 990 -15.92 3.99 -43.42
C ARG A 990 -14.61 4.18 -42.68
N THR A 991 -13.91 5.22 -43.06
CA THR A 991 -12.62 5.58 -42.47
C THR A 991 -12.75 6.96 -41.82
N VAL A 992 -12.21 7.11 -40.62
CA VAL A 992 -12.17 8.39 -39.89
C VAL A 992 -10.76 8.70 -39.45
N ALA A 993 -10.38 9.98 -39.39
CA ALA A 993 -9.12 10.35 -38.76
C ALA A 993 -9.15 9.92 -37.29
N ILE A 994 -8.03 9.43 -36.76
CA ILE A 994 -7.94 8.96 -35.38
C ILE A 994 -8.31 10.04 -34.34
N GLY A 995 -8.04 11.32 -34.64
CA GLY A 995 -8.47 12.43 -33.78
C GLY A 995 -9.99 12.57 -33.70
N ASP A 996 -10.70 12.28 -34.80
CA ASP A 996 -12.16 12.33 -34.90
C ASP A 996 -12.83 11.02 -34.43
N PHE A 997 -12.04 9.97 -34.21
CA PHE A 997 -12.54 8.75 -33.58
C PHE A 997 -13.07 9.04 -32.17
N TYR A 998 -12.51 10.03 -31.46
CA TYR A 998 -12.93 10.46 -30.14
C TYR A 998 -13.80 11.73 -30.22
N THR A 999 -15.06 11.64 -29.81
CA THR A 999 -16.03 12.76 -29.95
C THR A 999 -16.17 13.62 -28.70
N GLY A 1000 -15.52 13.23 -27.59
CA GLY A 1000 -15.61 13.90 -26.31
C GLY A 1000 -14.95 13.08 -25.21
N PRO A 1001 -15.19 13.41 -23.92
CA PRO A 1001 -14.64 12.62 -22.82
C PRO A 1001 -15.08 11.17 -23.01
N GLY A 1002 -14.15 10.27 -23.35
CA GLY A 1002 -14.31 8.84 -23.65
C GLY A 1002 -15.64 8.45 -24.31
N GLU A 1003 -15.91 9.10 -25.44
CA GLU A 1003 -16.93 8.71 -26.40
C GLU A 1003 -16.21 8.51 -27.73
N THR A 1004 -16.56 7.42 -28.42
CA THR A 1004 -16.06 7.18 -29.77
C THR A 1004 -17.15 7.54 -30.79
N CYS A 1005 -16.75 7.75 -32.04
CA CYS A 1005 -17.69 7.96 -33.14
C CYS A 1005 -18.38 6.68 -33.63
N LEU A 1006 -18.18 5.54 -32.94
CA LEU A 1006 -18.78 4.25 -33.31
C LEU A 1006 -20.31 4.33 -33.25
N ARG A 1007 -20.95 3.92 -34.35
CA ARG A 1007 -22.41 3.78 -34.43
C ARG A 1007 -22.83 2.40 -33.92
N PRO A 1008 -24.10 2.20 -33.54
CA PRO A 1008 -24.60 0.87 -33.20
C PRO A 1008 -24.28 -0.14 -34.30
N GLY A 1009 -23.69 -1.27 -33.93
CA GLY A 1009 -23.28 -2.33 -34.87
C GLY A 1009 -21.93 -2.10 -35.56
N GLU A 1010 -21.26 -0.97 -35.36
CA GLU A 1010 -19.91 -0.74 -35.91
C GLU A 1010 -18.82 -1.30 -34.99
N LEU A 1011 -17.76 -1.82 -35.60
CA LEU A 1011 -16.53 -2.24 -34.91
C LEU A 1011 -15.28 -1.68 -35.61
N VAL A 1012 -14.21 -1.53 -34.84
CA VAL A 1012 -12.89 -1.15 -35.35
C VAL A 1012 -12.26 -2.38 -36.00
N THR A 1013 -11.93 -2.31 -37.29
CA THR A 1013 -11.31 -3.43 -38.01
C THR A 1013 -9.82 -3.25 -38.21
N ALA A 1014 -9.37 -2.02 -38.41
CA ALA A 1014 -7.95 -1.72 -38.59
C ALA A 1014 -7.64 -0.26 -38.25
N VAL A 1015 -6.36 0.02 -38.06
CA VAL A 1015 -5.77 1.36 -38.08
C VAL A 1015 -4.87 1.44 -39.30
N ARG A 1016 -5.08 2.45 -40.16
CA ARG A 1016 -4.24 2.71 -41.33
C ARG A 1016 -3.32 3.88 -41.05
N VAL A 1017 -2.01 3.63 -41.07
CA VAL A 1017 -0.98 4.66 -41.00
C VAL A 1017 -0.57 5.01 -42.45
N PRO A 1018 -0.74 6.27 -42.89
CA PRO A 1018 -0.45 6.66 -44.27
C PRO A 1018 1.05 6.57 -44.59
N ALA A 1019 1.41 6.34 -45.85
CA ALA A 1019 2.81 6.24 -46.29
C ALA A 1019 3.63 7.49 -45.91
N ALA A 1020 3.06 8.68 -46.08
CA ALA A 1020 3.67 9.96 -45.71
C ALA A 1020 4.01 10.08 -44.21
N ALA A 1021 3.44 9.24 -43.33
CA ALA A 1021 3.86 9.19 -41.94
C ALA A 1021 5.28 8.65 -41.74
N ARG A 1022 5.76 7.78 -42.66
CA ARG A 1022 7.12 7.22 -42.62
C ARG A 1022 8.18 8.22 -43.07
N GLU A 1023 7.79 9.29 -43.75
CA GLU A 1023 8.68 10.41 -44.11
C GLU A 1023 8.95 11.34 -42.93
N ARG A 1024 8.20 11.20 -41.82
CA ARG A 1024 8.35 12.03 -40.63
C ARG A 1024 9.15 11.29 -39.57
N ARG A 1025 10.08 12.00 -38.95
CA ARG A 1025 10.62 11.61 -37.66
C ARG A 1025 9.52 11.79 -36.61
N CYS A 1026 9.25 10.78 -35.80
CA CYS A 1026 8.29 10.84 -34.72
C CYS A 1026 8.96 10.50 -33.38
N VAL A 1027 8.69 11.29 -32.35
CA VAL A 1027 9.21 11.09 -30.99
C VAL A 1027 8.05 11.03 -30.00
N PHE A 1028 8.08 10.05 -29.10
CA PHE A 1028 7.11 9.90 -28.01
C PHE A 1028 7.77 10.16 -26.64
N ASP A 1029 6.99 10.71 -25.71
CA ASP A 1029 7.39 10.90 -24.32
C ASP A 1029 6.16 10.75 -23.39
N LYS A 1030 6.36 10.22 -22.20
CA LYS A 1030 5.28 9.88 -21.25
C LYS A 1030 5.69 10.11 -19.81
N LEU A 1031 4.92 10.94 -19.11
CA LEU A 1031 4.92 11.04 -17.66
C LEU A 1031 3.91 10.04 -17.07
N ARG A 1032 4.39 9.20 -16.16
CA ARG A 1032 3.64 8.20 -15.40
C ARG A 1032 4.03 8.27 -13.93
N LEU A 1033 3.17 7.76 -13.03
CA LEU A 1033 3.51 7.68 -11.61
C LEU A 1033 4.45 6.49 -11.34
N TRP A 1034 4.13 5.33 -11.92
CA TRP A 1034 4.93 4.11 -11.85
C TRP A 1034 5.01 3.41 -13.21
N GLU A 1035 5.98 2.50 -13.37
CA GLU A 1035 6.24 1.78 -14.61
C GLU A 1035 5.04 0.95 -15.05
N GLY A 1036 4.59 1.14 -16.29
CA GLY A 1036 3.37 0.51 -16.81
C GLY A 1036 2.04 1.20 -16.45
N ASP A 1037 2.04 2.32 -15.70
CA ASP A 1037 0.84 3.12 -15.47
C ASP A 1037 0.32 3.84 -16.73
N PHE A 1038 -0.93 4.28 -16.64
CA PHE A 1038 -1.50 5.21 -17.61
C PHE A 1038 -0.75 6.55 -17.59
N ALA A 1039 -0.65 7.20 -18.75
CA ALA A 1039 -0.04 8.52 -18.82
C ALA A 1039 -0.81 9.55 -17.99
N VAL A 1040 -0.07 10.31 -17.19
CA VAL A 1040 -0.54 11.56 -16.61
C VAL A 1040 -0.50 12.66 -17.69
N VAL A 1041 0.58 12.68 -18.46
CA VAL A 1041 0.80 13.49 -19.66
C VAL A 1041 1.56 12.63 -20.65
N SER A 1042 1.18 12.66 -21.92
CA SER A 1042 2.00 12.10 -23.00
C SER A 1042 2.13 13.09 -24.15
N VAL A 1043 3.24 13.01 -24.87
CA VAL A 1043 3.56 13.88 -26.00
C VAL A 1043 4.00 13.03 -27.17
N ALA A 1044 3.45 13.31 -28.34
CA ALA A 1044 3.95 12.80 -29.61
C ALA A 1044 4.21 13.99 -30.55
N LEU A 1045 5.45 14.09 -31.04
CA LEU A 1045 5.85 15.06 -32.05
C LEU A 1045 6.22 14.33 -33.33
N ALA A 1046 5.73 14.81 -34.47
CA ALA A 1046 6.15 14.29 -35.76
C ALA A 1046 6.42 15.44 -36.74
N ALA A 1047 7.51 15.37 -37.50
CA ALA A 1047 7.82 16.33 -38.56
C ALA A 1047 8.79 15.70 -39.56
N ARG A 1048 8.75 16.18 -40.80
CA ARG A 1048 9.83 15.95 -41.76
C ARG A 1048 10.93 16.96 -41.46
N VAL A 1049 12.14 16.46 -41.23
CA VAL A 1049 13.29 17.28 -40.83
C VAL A 1049 14.32 17.21 -41.96
N ASP A 1050 14.57 18.34 -42.61
CA ASP A 1050 15.58 18.49 -43.68
C ASP A 1050 16.44 19.72 -43.42
N GLY A 1051 17.75 19.55 -43.26
CA GLY A 1051 18.68 20.64 -42.94
C GLY A 1051 18.28 21.47 -41.71
N GLY A 1052 17.66 20.83 -40.70
CA GLY A 1052 17.15 21.50 -39.48
C GLY A 1052 15.81 22.25 -39.66
N ARG A 1053 15.25 22.29 -40.88
CA ARG A 1053 13.93 22.84 -41.18
C ARG A 1053 12.85 21.79 -40.96
N TRP A 1054 11.74 22.21 -40.36
CA TRP A 1054 10.60 21.34 -40.07
C TRP A 1054 9.45 21.60 -41.05
N ASP A 1055 9.01 20.56 -41.76
CA ASP A 1055 7.79 20.57 -42.57
C ASP A 1055 6.84 19.43 -42.12
N ASP A 1056 5.56 19.54 -42.46
CA ASP A 1056 4.49 18.61 -42.07
C ASP A 1056 4.42 18.32 -40.55
N VAL A 1057 4.43 19.39 -39.76
CA VAL A 1057 4.59 19.31 -38.31
C VAL A 1057 3.30 18.85 -37.61
N ARG A 1058 3.42 17.97 -36.61
CA ARG A 1058 2.37 17.53 -35.69
C ARG A 1058 2.86 17.64 -34.26
N VAL A 1059 2.08 18.31 -33.42
CA VAL A 1059 2.34 18.47 -31.98
C VAL A 1059 1.12 17.96 -31.22
N VAL A 1060 1.20 16.74 -30.69
CA VAL A 1060 0.05 16.06 -30.07
C VAL A 1060 0.29 15.82 -28.59
N LEU A 1061 -0.67 16.23 -27.77
CA LEU A 1061 -0.67 16.00 -26.33
C LEU A 1061 -1.77 14.99 -25.95
N GLY A 1062 -1.37 13.92 -25.26
CA GLY A 1062 -2.23 12.90 -24.69
C GLY A 1062 -2.46 13.11 -23.19
N SER A 1063 -3.52 12.48 -22.64
CA SER A 1063 -3.89 12.53 -21.21
C SER A 1063 -4.05 13.92 -20.58
N VAL A 1064 -4.01 15.01 -21.34
CA VAL A 1064 -4.29 16.39 -20.88
C VAL A 1064 -5.66 16.89 -21.34
N ALA A 1065 -6.31 16.18 -22.25
CA ALA A 1065 -7.59 16.55 -22.84
C ALA A 1065 -8.51 15.32 -23.00
N PRO A 1066 -9.82 15.55 -23.23
CA PRO A 1066 -10.76 14.47 -23.54
C PRO A 1066 -10.43 13.66 -24.79
N THR A 1067 -9.69 14.23 -25.73
CA THR A 1067 -9.23 13.62 -26.98
C THR A 1067 -7.74 13.92 -27.14
N PRO A 1068 -6.96 13.14 -27.93
CA PRO A 1068 -5.63 13.57 -28.34
C PRO A 1068 -5.68 15.00 -28.88
N TRP A 1069 -4.93 15.91 -28.27
CA TRP A 1069 -5.06 17.35 -28.53
C TRP A 1069 -3.89 17.87 -29.36
N ARG A 1070 -4.20 18.45 -30.53
CA ARG A 1070 -3.21 19.02 -31.44
C ARG A 1070 -2.99 20.51 -31.15
N ALA A 1071 -1.73 20.90 -30.94
CA ALA A 1071 -1.31 22.28 -30.81
C ALA A 1071 -1.13 22.92 -32.22
N ARG A 1072 -2.25 23.11 -32.93
CA ARG A 1072 -2.26 23.50 -34.35
C ARG A 1072 -1.66 24.89 -34.59
N ALA A 1073 -1.75 25.81 -33.64
CA ALA A 1073 -1.11 27.12 -33.81
C ALA A 1073 0.41 27.00 -33.74
N THR A 1074 0.92 26.14 -32.85
CA THR A 1074 2.33 25.79 -32.73
C THR A 1074 2.82 25.06 -33.98
N GLU A 1075 2.07 24.06 -34.47
CA GLU A 1075 2.37 23.34 -35.73
C GLU A 1075 2.60 24.34 -36.89
N ARG A 1076 1.62 25.23 -37.15
CA ARG A 1076 1.75 26.26 -38.20
C ARG A 1076 2.91 27.22 -37.97
N ALA A 1077 3.25 27.50 -36.72
CA ALA A 1077 4.36 28.37 -36.38
C ALA A 1077 5.73 27.68 -36.52
N CYS A 1078 5.79 26.37 -36.74
CA CYS A 1078 7.03 25.64 -36.99
C CYS A 1078 7.19 25.26 -38.47
N GLU A 1079 6.11 25.25 -39.23
CA GLU A 1079 6.10 24.90 -40.66
C GLU A 1079 7.06 25.75 -41.49
N GLY A 1080 7.91 25.08 -42.27
CA GLY A 1080 8.85 25.71 -43.20
C GLY A 1080 9.98 26.50 -42.55
N ALA A 1081 10.15 26.42 -41.23
CA ALA A 1081 11.15 27.18 -40.49
C ALA A 1081 12.23 26.26 -39.88
N PRO A 1082 13.47 26.75 -39.72
CA PRO A 1082 14.47 26.08 -38.89
C PRO A 1082 13.96 25.91 -37.45
N PHE A 1083 14.28 24.78 -36.82
CA PHE A 1083 13.91 24.56 -35.44
C PHE A 1083 14.55 25.60 -34.52
N ASN A 1084 13.72 26.19 -33.66
CA ASN A 1084 14.17 27.08 -32.60
C ASN A 1084 13.40 26.75 -31.32
N ALA A 1085 14.09 26.19 -30.34
CA ALA A 1085 13.49 25.74 -29.08
C ALA A 1085 12.78 26.88 -28.32
N GLY A 1086 13.33 28.11 -28.36
CA GLY A 1086 12.73 29.29 -27.72
C GLY A 1086 11.39 29.67 -28.34
N ARG A 1087 11.35 29.81 -29.68
CA ARG A 1087 10.12 30.08 -30.44
C ARG A 1087 9.10 28.95 -30.29
N PHE A 1088 9.52 27.69 -30.34
CA PHE A 1088 8.64 26.54 -30.12
C PHE A 1088 8.00 26.61 -28.72
N ARG A 1089 8.82 26.85 -27.69
CA ARG A 1089 8.36 26.99 -26.30
C ARG A 1089 7.37 28.14 -26.17
N GLU A 1090 7.71 29.33 -26.66
CA GLU A 1090 6.85 30.52 -26.60
C GLU A 1090 5.48 30.26 -27.26
N ARG A 1091 5.48 29.69 -28.46
CA ARG A 1091 4.24 29.43 -29.21
C ARG A 1091 3.36 28.38 -28.55
N LEU A 1092 3.96 27.30 -28.04
CA LEU A 1092 3.22 26.27 -27.32
C LEU A 1092 2.71 26.80 -25.98
N ASP A 1093 3.52 27.57 -25.25
CA ASP A 1093 3.13 28.21 -24.00
C ASP A 1093 1.90 29.12 -24.16
N ASP A 1094 1.92 29.97 -25.19
CA ASP A 1094 0.80 30.84 -25.56
C ASP A 1094 -0.47 30.03 -25.90
N GLU A 1095 -0.32 28.96 -26.68
CA GLU A 1095 -1.44 28.10 -27.09
C GLU A 1095 -2.04 27.35 -25.88
N LEU A 1096 -1.19 26.79 -25.01
CA LEU A 1096 -1.60 26.15 -23.77
C LEU A 1096 -2.27 27.14 -22.81
N SER A 1097 -1.78 28.36 -22.70
CA SER A 1097 -2.39 29.40 -21.86
C SER A 1097 -3.75 29.84 -22.39
N ARG A 1098 -3.90 29.93 -23.72
CA ARG A 1098 -5.16 30.25 -24.40
C ARG A 1098 -6.22 29.16 -24.18
N HIS A 1099 -5.85 27.90 -24.40
CA HIS A 1099 -6.79 26.76 -24.41
C HIS A 1099 -6.93 26.01 -23.07
N GLY A 1100 -5.94 26.12 -22.18
CA GLY A 1100 -5.87 25.42 -20.90
C GLY A 1100 -6.96 25.87 -19.93
N HIS A 1101 -7.79 24.94 -19.48
CA HIS A 1101 -8.86 25.16 -18.50
C HIS A 1101 -8.72 24.16 -17.33
N PRO A 1102 -7.58 24.17 -16.62
CA PRO A 1102 -7.30 23.20 -15.57
C PRO A 1102 -8.22 23.42 -14.36
N LEU A 1103 -8.34 22.37 -13.55
CA LEU A 1103 -8.81 22.47 -12.19
C LEU A 1103 -7.63 22.86 -11.27
N PRO A 1104 -7.87 23.40 -10.06
CA PRO A 1104 -6.81 23.97 -9.23
C PRO A 1104 -5.59 23.06 -9.02
N GLY A 1105 -5.81 21.76 -8.80
CA GLY A 1105 -4.77 20.77 -8.52
C GLY A 1105 -4.13 20.11 -9.74
N ASN A 1106 -4.49 20.48 -10.97
CA ASN A 1106 -3.92 19.85 -12.18
C ASN A 1106 -3.36 20.83 -13.23
N ALA A 1107 -3.21 22.10 -12.86
CA ALA A 1107 -2.63 23.12 -13.74
C ALA A 1107 -1.18 22.80 -14.15
N TRP A 1108 -0.41 22.22 -13.24
CA TRP A 1108 0.97 21.78 -13.45
C TRP A 1108 1.14 20.84 -14.65
N LYS A 1109 0.09 20.10 -15.04
CA LYS A 1109 0.13 19.20 -16.19
C LYS A 1109 0.42 19.94 -17.50
N LEU A 1110 0.00 21.21 -17.61
CA LEU A 1110 0.28 22.02 -18.80
C LEU A 1110 1.76 22.42 -18.85
N ASP A 1111 2.37 22.68 -17.70
CA ASP A 1111 3.81 22.97 -17.60
C ASP A 1111 4.64 21.73 -17.90
N ALA A 1112 4.24 20.57 -17.35
CA ALA A 1112 4.85 19.29 -17.69
C ALA A 1112 4.71 18.99 -19.20
N ALA A 1113 3.53 19.19 -19.78
CA ALA A 1113 3.30 18.99 -21.22
C ALA A 1113 4.17 19.91 -22.09
N LEU A 1114 4.30 21.20 -21.72
CA LEU A 1114 5.19 22.13 -22.41
C LEU A 1114 6.64 21.66 -22.33
N GLY A 1115 7.14 21.36 -21.13
CA GLY A 1115 8.52 20.95 -20.95
C GLY A 1115 8.83 19.64 -21.67
N MET A 1116 7.93 18.65 -21.61
CA MET A 1116 8.06 17.39 -22.32
C MET A 1116 8.06 17.59 -23.83
N ALA A 1117 7.21 18.48 -24.35
CA ALA A 1117 7.20 18.81 -25.78
C ALA A 1117 8.49 19.51 -26.22
N VAL A 1118 9.03 20.43 -25.42
CA VAL A 1118 10.33 21.05 -25.71
C VAL A 1118 11.46 20.01 -25.69
N ARG A 1119 11.46 19.09 -24.72
CA ARG A 1119 12.43 17.98 -24.64
C ARG A 1119 12.32 17.03 -25.83
N ALA A 1120 11.11 16.65 -26.22
CA ALA A 1120 10.87 15.82 -27.40
C ALA A 1120 11.31 16.54 -28.69
N ALA A 1121 11.10 17.86 -28.77
CA ALA A 1121 11.51 18.68 -29.91
C ALA A 1121 13.04 18.75 -30.05
N GLY A 1122 13.78 18.88 -28.94
CA GLY A 1122 15.25 18.80 -28.95
C GLY A 1122 15.76 17.47 -29.50
N ARG A 1123 15.19 16.34 -29.03
CA ARG A 1123 15.51 14.99 -29.55
C ARG A 1123 15.24 14.81 -31.04
N MET A 1124 14.36 15.62 -31.64
CA MET A 1124 14.14 15.60 -33.09
C MET A 1124 15.23 16.35 -33.86
N GLY A 1125 15.91 17.32 -33.24
CA GLY A 1125 16.89 18.21 -33.86
C GLY A 1125 18.36 17.81 -33.73
N ASP A 1126 18.74 16.98 -32.75
CA ASP A 1126 20.14 16.75 -32.34
C ASP A 1126 20.94 15.67 -33.14
N ASP A 1127 20.48 15.21 -34.32
CA ASP A 1127 21.24 14.26 -35.19
C ASP A 1127 21.85 14.91 -36.45
N THR A 1128 22.20 16.20 -36.40
CA THR A 1128 22.98 16.89 -37.46
C THR A 1128 24.39 17.23 -37.02
#